data_AF-A0A2N2YVD6-F1
#
_entry.id   AF-A0A2N2YVD6-F1
#
_cell.length_a   1.000
_cell.length_b   1.000
_cell.length_c   1.000
_cell.angle_alpha   90.00
_cell.angle_beta   90.00
_cell.angle_gamma   90.00
#
_symmetry.space_group_name_H-M   'P 1'
#
loop_
_entity.id
_entity.type
_entity.pdbx_description
1 polymer ?
#
loop_
_entity_poly.entity_id
_entity_poly.type
_entity_poly.pdbx_seq_one_letter_code
_entity_poly.pdbx_strand_id
1 'polypeptide(L)'
;MNDIKNLIDEIHDLSIADQIGGYVSLKKKGLSYEGCCPFHDEKTPSFKVSPVKGIFKCFGCGKSGDLISFVMEKEKLDFMKAVFFIADKNSINYSQPQYTDQEKVEVKQKSDDRIEILNINEFALQYFKQQFLLSKDAINYMYSRINQCAPHWQFEIGYATNQWQGFYNHAKEHGYSFEVMEKAGLCRFGKNRKYDVFRNRLIFPIRNISGSVVGFGGRDLSGDDKSAKYLNSAENPVYNKSKILYGLFHAKEAIAKQEEVNLVEGYTDVIKLHWLDAANTVGTCGTALTVDHAKLIKRYTKTVNLILDGDPAGQRAAILIGELLLRQGLNVSITPLPPKHDPDTFFQNGIMTGLEVVMPNDYIKKYRQDFILYRASILLNGLDNDPQKRYEAVNELSRLINFKTEKTTKSMYIDTITDTYKIGKQNFINEVKQAEVALMVRQDDDVIIPNGVDRGDWDKYGFYENKNSYYFKSKEGKAKHTNFSLKPIFHIDSTNVNDSLRIYDLVNEDGFRIVLDFDMNEMNSINAFRRKLESRGNFLFWGTETHMAQLKMKLYKETTTCTEIKNLGWQKEGFWAWSNGISTENGFIPVDDYGRVDFEIQNFYIPAFSRIYIKDRSVFLDERKFRFMENEITIPQWASKMVDVFGDNAKIGIAYYIAAIFRDHMLHLFKNFPLLNLFGPKGTGKSQLAVSLACMFGVQQTPYNIHNGTKAGLAEHIQQFRNSLAWIDEYKNNIDYEKVETLKSIYDSIGRNRLNFDKGKKKETTQVNSAVILSGQEMPTVDVALFSRMIFCQFNQDQYNNEQKQSYDDLKSIEGKGLSHITASLIQYRKEFVKLYFNVYNETLADFASECEGSYIEDRLLRSMVMIVSAFRVMAESEFKIDFGFDYQELKRVGLKSITDQQSQMKSSSEVSIFWQALEALASTSELIDHWDYRIDLEKSLSLRSGKTILVVPKNILKVRFNMVVSKFRKYAKTSGLTALPAGTLEYYLKNSPYYLGESTSTRFRNVVRVVDEIKIDTVVTNCMCFDYDMLAEMIGVNLIIDSVAKYSGIPEIPQDTPPF
;
A
#
# COMPACT_ATOMS: atom_id res chain seq x y z
N MET A 1 22.04 28.20 6.21
CA MET A 1 21.77 28.86 4.90
C MET A 1 20.99 30.17 5.03
N ASN A 2 19.97 30.31 5.91
CA ASN A 2 19.28 31.59 6.12
C ASN A 2 20.18 32.69 6.72
N ASP A 3 21.12 32.36 7.62
CA ASP A 3 22.04 33.35 8.21
C ASP A 3 22.97 33.99 7.19
N ILE A 4 23.52 33.22 6.24
CA ILE A 4 24.36 33.77 5.16
C ILE A 4 23.54 34.63 4.20
N LYS A 5 22.29 34.23 3.92
CA LYS A 5 21.43 35.00 3.03
C LYS A 5 21.05 36.35 3.67
N ASN A 6 20.67 36.35 4.94
CA ASN A 6 20.40 37.57 5.69
C ASN A 6 21.65 38.45 5.81
N LEU A 7 22.82 37.84 6.03
CA LEU A 7 24.10 38.55 6.05
C LEU A 7 24.40 39.23 4.70
N ILE A 8 24.18 38.53 3.57
CA ILE A 8 24.37 39.10 2.23
C ILE A 8 23.36 40.23 1.97
N ASP A 9 22.10 40.05 2.36
CA ASP A 9 21.07 41.09 2.23
C ASP A 9 21.42 42.33 3.09
N GLU A 10 21.88 42.16 4.34
CA GLU A 10 22.38 43.24 5.21
C GLU A 10 23.61 43.95 4.63
N ILE A 11 24.52 43.21 3.99
CA ILE A 11 25.66 43.79 3.27
C ILE A 11 25.21 44.60 2.06
N HIS A 12 24.18 44.16 1.35
CA HIS A 12 23.62 44.91 0.22
C HIS A 12 22.88 46.18 0.64
N ASP A 13 22.41 46.25 1.89
CA ASP A 13 21.81 47.46 2.48
C ASP A 13 22.86 48.50 2.90
N LEU A 14 24.15 48.14 2.95
CA LEU A 14 25.23 49.09 3.22
C LEU A 14 25.42 50.09 2.07
N SER A 15 25.78 51.32 2.42
CA SER A 15 26.10 52.37 1.44
C SER A 15 27.38 52.04 0.66
N ILE A 16 27.22 51.60 -0.59
CA ILE A 16 28.35 51.29 -1.48
C ILE A 16 29.31 52.48 -1.67
N ALA A 17 28.81 53.71 -1.63
CA ALA A 17 29.65 54.90 -1.80
C ALA A 17 30.57 55.14 -0.59
N ASP A 18 30.09 54.90 0.63
CA ASP A 18 30.89 55.09 1.84
C ASP A 18 31.95 54.00 1.97
N GLN A 19 31.58 52.76 1.64
CA GLN A 19 32.48 51.62 1.69
C GLN A 19 33.61 51.73 0.66
N ILE A 20 33.30 52.12 -0.58
CA ILE A 20 34.30 52.33 -1.63
C ILE A 20 35.07 53.64 -1.40
N GLY A 21 34.47 54.65 -0.79
CA GLY A 21 35.12 55.91 -0.42
C GLY A 21 36.33 55.71 0.51
N GLY A 22 36.36 54.62 1.28
CA GLY A 22 37.53 54.21 2.07
C GLY A 22 38.71 53.67 1.24
N TYR A 23 38.51 53.32 -0.03
CA TYR A 23 39.53 52.78 -0.93
C TYR A 23 40.01 53.80 -1.98
N VAL A 24 39.12 54.72 -2.38
CA VAL A 24 39.37 55.68 -3.46
C VAL A 24 38.72 57.01 -3.10
N SER A 25 39.42 58.11 -3.36
CA SER A 25 38.86 59.46 -3.23
C SER A 25 37.75 59.68 -4.26
N LEU A 26 36.50 59.70 -3.80
CA LEU A 26 35.31 59.92 -4.61
C LEU A 26 34.82 61.38 -4.50
N LYS A 27 34.50 62.00 -5.64
CA LYS A 27 33.83 63.32 -5.70
C LYS A 27 32.37 63.15 -6.12
N LYS A 28 31.46 63.80 -5.40
CA LYS A 28 30.02 63.77 -5.71
C LYS A 28 29.74 64.55 -7.01
N LYS A 29 28.96 63.94 -7.92
CA LYS A 29 28.56 64.54 -9.19
C LYS A 29 27.12 64.11 -9.52
N GLY A 30 26.16 64.97 -9.15
CA GLY A 30 24.73 64.65 -9.22
C GLY A 30 24.33 63.59 -8.19
N LEU A 31 23.58 62.57 -8.63
CA LEU A 31 23.12 61.43 -7.82
C LEU A 31 24.16 60.29 -7.69
N SER A 32 25.39 60.49 -8.17
CA SER A 32 26.45 59.49 -8.16
C SER A 32 27.79 60.10 -7.75
N TYR A 33 28.78 59.25 -7.53
CA TYR A 33 30.15 59.62 -7.19
C TYR A 33 31.10 59.22 -8.31
N GLU A 34 32.18 59.98 -8.50
CA GLU A 34 33.18 59.77 -9.55
C GLU A 34 34.61 59.87 -8.97
N GLY A 35 35.51 58.98 -9.39
CA GLY A 35 36.92 58.94 -8.97
C GLY A 35 37.80 58.19 -9.97
N CYS A 36 39.09 58.09 -9.68
CA CYS A 36 40.03 57.28 -10.46
C CYS A 36 39.87 55.80 -10.10
N CYS A 37 39.91 54.91 -11.07
CA CYS A 37 39.65 53.48 -10.88
C CYS A 37 40.71 52.82 -9.97
N PRO A 38 40.30 52.04 -8.95
CA PRO A 38 41.24 51.31 -8.09
C PRO A 38 41.82 50.04 -8.72
N PHE A 39 41.38 49.68 -9.93
CA PHE A 39 41.69 48.40 -10.59
C PHE A 39 42.65 48.52 -11.78
N HIS A 40 42.86 49.73 -12.29
CA HIS A 40 43.80 50.01 -13.37
C HIS A 40 44.31 51.44 -13.23
N ASP A 41 45.51 51.70 -13.73
CA ASP A 41 46.19 52.98 -13.49
C ASP A 41 45.72 54.04 -14.50
N GLU A 42 45.06 55.09 -14.02
CA GLU A 42 44.53 56.17 -14.85
C GLU A 42 44.66 57.53 -14.14
N LYS A 43 44.84 58.61 -14.92
CA LYS A 43 44.92 59.99 -14.40
C LYS A 43 43.60 60.74 -14.46
N THR A 44 42.66 60.28 -15.27
CA THR A 44 41.33 60.88 -15.44
C THR A 44 40.27 60.02 -14.76
N PRO A 45 39.39 60.59 -13.93
CA PRO A 45 38.33 59.82 -13.26
C PRO A 45 37.40 59.11 -14.26
N SER A 46 37.44 57.77 -14.33
CA SER A 46 36.49 56.97 -15.12
C SER A 46 35.63 56.03 -14.26
N PHE A 47 35.84 56.03 -12.95
CA PHE A 47 35.17 55.15 -12.00
C PHE A 47 33.96 55.82 -11.36
N LYS A 48 32.76 55.30 -11.63
CA LYS A 48 31.50 55.83 -11.08
C LYS A 48 30.88 54.87 -10.07
N VAL A 49 30.37 55.42 -8.97
CA VAL A 49 29.63 54.68 -7.93
C VAL A 49 28.24 55.29 -7.78
N SER A 50 27.21 54.45 -7.87
CA SER A 50 25.82 54.88 -7.75
C SER A 50 25.21 54.31 -6.47
N PRO A 51 24.96 55.14 -5.44
CA PRO A 51 24.33 54.70 -4.19
C PRO A 51 22.94 54.12 -4.43
N VAL A 52 22.13 54.76 -5.29
CA VAL A 52 20.75 54.36 -5.60
C VAL A 52 20.70 53.00 -6.30
N LYS A 53 21.71 52.68 -7.13
CA LYS A 53 21.77 51.41 -7.85
C LYS A 53 22.55 50.33 -7.08
N GLY A 54 23.22 50.67 -5.97
CA GLY A 54 24.05 49.75 -5.21
C GLY A 54 25.23 49.16 -5.99
N ILE A 55 25.72 49.85 -7.04
CA ILE A 55 26.76 49.33 -7.95
C ILE A 55 27.86 50.36 -8.26
N PHE A 56 29.01 49.86 -8.69
CA PHE A 56 30.08 50.63 -9.31
C PHE A 56 30.27 50.24 -10.78
N LYS A 57 30.81 51.16 -11.59
CA LYS A 57 31.26 50.89 -12.96
C LYS A 57 32.44 51.78 -13.33
N CYS A 58 33.50 51.16 -13.85
CA CYS A 58 34.60 51.84 -14.50
C CYS A 58 34.37 51.90 -16.01
N PHE A 59 34.40 53.11 -16.57
CA PHE A 59 34.27 53.32 -18.02
C PHE A 59 35.61 53.19 -18.76
N GLY A 60 36.74 53.21 -18.06
CA GLY A 60 38.07 52.95 -18.64
C GLY A 60 38.34 51.46 -18.85
N CYS A 61 38.27 50.65 -17.79
CA CYS A 61 38.60 49.21 -17.85
C CYS A 61 37.39 48.27 -17.92
N GLY A 62 36.16 48.81 -17.95
CA GLY A 62 34.93 48.03 -18.09
C GLY A 62 34.44 47.29 -16.84
N LYS A 63 35.23 47.22 -15.76
CA LYS A 63 34.83 46.52 -14.53
C LYS A 63 33.58 47.16 -13.90
N SER A 64 32.63 46.33 -13.49
CA SER A 64 31.40 46.76 -12.80
C SER A 64 30.91 45.68 -11.87
N GLY A 65 30.19 46.06 -10.81
CA GLY A 65 29.61 45.11 -9.86
C GLY A 65 29.01 45.80 -8.65
N ASP A 66 28.57 45.01 -7.68
CA ASP A 66 28.15 45.48 -6.36
C ASP A 66 29.34 45.62 -5.40
N LEU A 67 29.05 45.94 -4.13
CA LEU A 67 30.05 46.10 -3.09
C LEU A 67 30.87 44.80 -2.86
N ILE A 68 30.23 43.64 -2.90
CA ILE A 68 30.91 42.35 -2.72
C ILE A 68 31.88 42.10 -3.89
N SER A 69 31.42 42.32 -5.12
CA SER A 69 32.23 42.22 -6.34
C SER A 69 33.43 43.16 -6.29
N PHE A 70 33.26 44.38 -5.75
CA PHE A 70 34.35 45.35 -5.59
C PHE A 70 35.44 44.82 -4.66
N VAL A 71 35.05 44.29 -3.49
CA VAL A 71 35.97 43.76 -2.48
C VAL A 71 36.65 42.50 -2.98
N MET A 72 35.92 41.59 -3.65
CA MET A 72 36.51 40.40 -4.27
C MET A 72 37.64 40.78 -5.23
N GLU A 73 37.40 41.76 -6.11
CA GLU A 73 38.38 42.22 -7.10
C GLU A 73 39.54 43.00 -6.46
N LYS A 74 39.28 43.81 -5.44
CA LYS A 74 40.30 44.67 -4.82
C LYS A 74 41.21 43.91 -3.86
N GLU A 75 40.62 43.05 -3.04
CA GLU A 75 41.31 42.27 -1.99
C GLU A 75 41.71 40.87 -2.46
N LYS A 76 41.35 40.49 -3.70
CA LYS A 76 41.57 39.14 -4.27
C LYS A 76 41.00 38.03 -3.38
N LEU A 77 39.81 38.27 -2.84
CA LEU A 77 39.10 37.34 -1.96
C LEU A 77 38.06 36.53 -2.73
N ASP A 78 37.83 35.30 -2.28
CA ASP A 78 36.68 34.50 -2.72
C ASP A 78 35.37 35.10 -2.15
N PHE A 79 34.23 34.76 -2.75
CA PHE A 79 32.93 35.39 -2.44
C PHE A 79 32.60 35.39 -0.94
N MET A 80 32.78 34.24 -0.27
CA MET A 80 32.46 34.11 1.15
C MET A 80 33.45 34.88 2.04
N LYS A 81 34.75 34.89 1.71
CA LYS A 81 35.72 35.73 2.41
C LYS A 81 35.45 37.21 2.21
N ALA A 82 35.00 37.62 1.02
CA ALA A 82 34.61 39.01 0.77
C ALA A 82 33.37 39.41 1.59
N VAL A 83 32.36 38.53 1.69
CA VAL A 83 31.17 38.71 2.53
C VAL A 83 31.55 38.86 4.00
N PHE A 84 32.38 37.96 4.55
CA PHE A 84 32.83 38.06 5.94
C PHE A 84 33.74 39.26 6.18
N PHE A 85 34.63 39.58 5.24
CA PHE A 85 35.48 40.77 5.33
C PHE A 85 34.66 42.06 5.41
N ILE A 86 33.58 42.18 4.62
CA ILE A 86 32.67 43.33 4.68
C ILE A 86 31.89 43.33 6.01
N ALA A 87 31.41 42.17 6.46
CA ALA A 87 30.67 42.04 7.72
C ALA A 87 31.53 42.42 8.94
N ASP A 88 32.76 41.90 9.03
CA ASP A 88 33.72 42.19 10.09
C ASP A 88 34.08 43.67 10.12
N LYS A 89 34.36 44.26 8.94
CA LYS A 89 34.68 45.69 8.81
C LYS A 89 33.54 46.60 9.26
N ASN A 90 32.30 46.13 9.15
CA ASN A 90 31.09 46.88 9.52
C ASN A 90 30.45 46.41 10.84
N SER A 91 31.14 45.54 11.60
CA SER A 91 30.65 44.98 12.87
C SER A 91 29.26 44.33 12.78
N ILE A 92 28.95 43.71 11.63
CA ILE A 92 27.71 42.95 11.43
C ILE A 92 27.91 41.56 12.07
N ASN A 93 27.07 41.23 13.06
CA ASN A 93 27.17 39.95 13.76
C ASN A 93 26.68 38.80 12.87
N TYR A 94 27.54 37.81 12.61
CA TYR A 94 27.17 36.59 11.93
C TYR A 94 27.67 35.36 12.67
N SER A 95 26.86 34.31 12.67
CA SER A 95 27.24 32.99 13.15
C SER A 95 27.95 32.27 11.99
N GLN A 96 29.25 31.96 12.13
CA GLN A 96 29.91 31.07 11.15
C GLN A 96 29.25 29.69 11.22
N PRO A 97 28.61 29.21 10.15
CA PRO A 97 28.06 27.87 10.17
C PRO A 97 29.23 26.88 10.26
N GLN A 98 29.18 25.97 11.24
CA GLN A 98 30.08 24.82 11.25
C GLN A 98 29.63 23.87 10.15
N TYR A 99 30.11 24.14 8.94
CA TYR A 99 29.99 23.22 7.84
C TYR A 99 30.94 22.06 8.06
N THR A 100 30.42 20.84 7.97
CA THR A 100 31.26 19.66 7.73
C THR A 100 32.10 19.86 6.46
N ASP A 101 33.23 19.17 6.32
CA ASP A 101 34.09 19.35 5.13
C ASP A 101 33.35 19.04 3.82
N GLN A 102 32.32 18.20 3.86
CA GLN A 102 31.41 17.94 2.73
C GLN A 102 30.49 19.14 2.42
N GLU A 103 29.92 19.80 3.43
CA GLU A 103 29.06 20.98 3.21
C GLU A 103 29.85 22.22 2.75
N LYS A 104 31.12 22.35 3.16
CA LYS A 104 32.02 23.42 2.65
C LYS A 104 32.28 23.26 1.15
N VAL A 105 32.45 22.02 0.69
CA VAL A 105 32.62 21.69 -0.72
C VAL A 105 31.33 21.96 -1.50
N GLU A 106 30.16 21.56 -0.98
CA GLU A 106 28.88 21.83 -1.64
C GLU A 106 28.53 23.33 -1.76
N VAL A 107 28.79 24.13 -0.72
CA VAL A 107 28.52 25.57 -0.74
C VAL A 107 29.43 26.29 -1.73
N LYS A 108 30.72 25.91 -1.76
CA LYS A 108 31.68 26.43 -2.74
C LYS A 108 31.28 26.04 -4.17
N GLN A 109 30.93 24.77 -4.39
CA GLN A 109 30.52 24.26 -5.69
C GLN A 109 29.24 24.94 -6.21
N LYS A 110 28.25 25.20 -5.34
CA LYS A 110 27.05 25.98 -5.70
C LYS A 110 27.34 27.43 -6.07
N SER A 111 28.36 28.05 -5.45
CA SER A 111 28.79 29.40 -5.80
C SER A 111 29.51 29.44 -7.14
N ASP A 112 30.42 28.47 -7.36
CA ASP A 112 31.16 28.32 -8.61
C ASP A 112 30.21 28.03 -9.79
N ASP A 113 29.24 27.13 -9.60
CA ASP A 113 28.18 26.82 -10.59
C ASP A 113 27.38 28.08 -10.99
N ARG A 114 27.04 28.98 -10.05
CA ARG A 114 26.30 30.22 -10.38
C ARG A 114 27.11 31.15 -11.28
N ILE A 115 28.40 31.31 -11.00
CA ILE A 115 29.28 32.18 -11.78
C ILE A 115 29.47 31.61 -13.19
N GLU A 116 29.71 30.30 -13.30
CA GLU A 116 29.85 29.62 -14.59
C GLU A 116 28.59 29.73 -15.44
N ILE A 117 27.41 29.56 -14.85
CA ILE A 117 26.13 29.70 -15.56
C ILE A 117 25.89 31.15 -16.03
N LEU A 118 26.21 32.16 -15.22
CA LEU A 118 26.10 33.56 -15.64
C LEU A 118 27.05 33.87 -16.81
N ASN A 119 28.29 33.40 -16.74
CA ASN A 119 29.28 33.60 -17.79
C ASN A 119 28.87 32.95 -19.11
N ILE A 120 28.44 31.69 -19.08
CA ILE A 120 28.01 31.00 -20.31
C ILE A 120 26.72 31.59 -20.88
N ASN A 121 25.81 32.11 -20.04
CA ASN A 121 24.62 32.80 -20.51
C ASN A 121 24.98 34.11 -21.24
N GLU A 122 25.89 34.93 -20.70
CA GLU A 122 26.36 36.12 -21.41
C GLU A 122 27.09 35.76 -22.71
N PHE A 123 27.87 34.67 -22.73
CA PHE A 123 28.49 34.15 -23.94
C PHE A 123 27.45 33.70 -24.99
N ALA A 124 26.42 32.97 -24.56
CA ALA A 124 25.31 32.53 -25.40
C ALA A 124 24.53 33.70 -25.98
N LEU A 125 24.32 34.77 -25.19
CA LEU A 125 23.70 35.99 -25.67
C LEU A 125 24.48 36.60 -26.85
N GLN A 126 25.81 36.71 -26.74
CA GLN A 126 26.62 37.25 -27.85
C GLN A 126 26.50 36.39 -29.11
N TYR A 127 26.54 35.07 -28.97
CA TYR A 127 26.33 34.15 -30.07
C TYR A 127 24.95 34.36 -30.72
N PHE A 128 23.86 34.35 -29.94
CA PHE A 128 22.50 34.52 -30.49
C PHE A 128 22.30 35.88 -31.14
N LYS A 129 22.89 36.97 -30.62
CA LYS A 129 22.85 38.29 -31.25
C LYS A 129 23.57 38.29 -32.60
N GLN A 130 24.74 37.65 -32.68
CA GLN A 130 25.47 37.52 -33.94
C GLN A 130 24.64 36.74 -34.97
N GLN A 131 24.04 35.61 -34.57
CA GLN A 131 23.18 34.82 -35.45
C GLN A 131 21.92 35.58 -35.90
N PHE A 132 21.37 36.45 -35.06
CA PHE A 132 20.23 37.30 -35.42
C PHE A 132 20.57 38.24 -36.58
N LEU A 133 21.73 38.91 -36.52
CA LEU A 133 22.20 39.82 -37.58
C LEU A 133 22.43 39.11 -38.92
N LEU A 134 22.70 37.80 -38.89
CA LEU A 134 22.94 36.99 -40.09
C LEU A 134 21.64 36.41 -40.69
N SER A 135 20.51 36.47 -39.97
CA SER A 135 19.27 35.80 -40.37
C SER A 135 18.20 36.79 -40.83
N LYS A 136 18.01 36.88 -42.16
CA LYS A 136 16.92 37.68 -42.75
C LYS A 136 15.54 37.24 -42.26
N ASP A 137 15.33 35.95 -42.07
CA ASP A 137 14.03 35.41 -41.63
C ASP A 137 13.70 35.80 -40.19
N ALA A 138 14.67 35.74 -39.28
CA ALA A 138 14.49 36.17 -37.90
C ALA A 138 14.22 37.68 -37.81
N ILE A 139 14.95 38.47 -38.61
CA ILE A 139 14.76 39.93 -38.71
C ILE A 139 13.36 40.24 -39.28
N ASN A 140 12.97 39.61 -40.39
CA ASN A 140 11.66 39.83 -41.00
C ASN A 140 10.51 39.42 -40.07
N TYR A 141 10.63 38.29 -39.38
CA TYR A 141 9.65 37.87 -38.38
C TYR A 141 9.55 38.87 -37.24
N MET A 142 10.69 39.29 -36.67
CA MET A 142 10.72 40.31 -35.63
C MET A 142 10.03 41.59 -36.12
N TYR A 143 10.32 42.05 -37.34
CA TYR A 143 9.68 43.25 -37.90
C TYR A 143 8.18 43.10 -38.10
N SER A 144 7.70 41.94 -38.54
CA SER A 144 6.26 41.67 -38.67
C SER A 144 5.49 41.76 -37.34
N ARG A 145 6.19 41.52 -36.21
CA ARG A 145 5.61 41.52 -34.87
C ARG A 145 5.90 42.82 -34.12
N ILE A 146 7.16 43.16 -33.95
CA ILE A 146 7.68 44.21 -33.05
C ILE A 146 7.92 45.55 -33.79
N ASN A 147 7.82 45.60 -35.14
CA ASN A 147 7.97 46.77 -36.03
C ASN A 147 9.45 47.14 -36.34
N GLN A 148 9.71 47.78 -37.50
CA GLN A 148 11.06 47.99 -38.08
C GLN A 148 11.99 48.90 -37.26
N CYS A 149 11.43 49.83 -36.48
CA CYS A 149 12.20 50.84 -35.77
C CYS A 149 12.40 50.54 -34.26
N ALA A 150 11.83 49.44 -33.74
CA ALA A 150 11.87 49.13 -32.31
C ALA A 150 13.30 48.99 -31.76
N PRO A 151 13.55 49.31 -30.48
CA PRO A 151 14.89 49.35 -29.91
C PRO A 151 15.26 47.92 -29.47
N HIS A 152 15.28 47.00 -30.44
CA HIS A 152 15.73 45.61 -30.28
C HIS A 152 17.13 45.53 -29.65
N TRP A 153 17.93 46.60 -29.79
CA TRP A 153 19.23 46.78 -29.12
C TRP A 153 19.14 46.91 -27.60
N GLN A 154 18.04 47.46 -27.05
CA GLN A 154 17.85 47.59 -25.60
C GLN A 154 17.56 46.25 -24.92
N PHE A 155 16.76 45.40 -25.57
CA PHE A 155 16.41 44.06 -25.08
C PHE A 155 17.33 42.96 -25.59
N GLU A 156 18.29 43.31 -26.46
CA GLU A 156 19.32 42.42 -26.98
C GLU A 156 18.79 41.11 -27.60
N ILE A 157 17.74 41.25 -28.42
CA ILE A 157 17.08 40.12 -29.10
C ILE A 157 18.10 39.34 -29.93
N GLY A 158 18.04 38.01 -29.82
CA GLY A 158 18.92 37.08 -30.54
C GLY A 158 18.15 36.09 -31.41
N TYR A 159 18.87 35.22 -32.11
CA TYR A 159 18.31 34.12 -32.90
C TYR A 159 19.09 32.84 -32.64
N ALA A 160 18.38 31.77 -32.28
CA ALA A 160 18.91 30.43 -32.28
C ALA A 160 18.61 29.78 -33.64
N THR A 161 19.66 29.40 -34.36
CA THR A 161 19.56 28.80 -35.70
C THR A 161 18.83 27.45 -35.66
N ASN A 162 18.42 26.93 -36.82
CA ASN A 162 17.81 25.60 -36.91
C ASN A 162 18.83 24.44 -36.83
N GLN A 163 20.10 24.73 -36.52
CA GLN A 163 21.12 23.70 -36.37
C GLN A 163 20.93 22.94 -35.06
N TRP A 164 21.24 21.64 -35.07
CA TRP A 164 21.10 20.81 -33.88
C TRP A 164 22.19 21.03 -32.84
N GLN A 165 23.34 21.56 -33.23
CA GLN A 165 24.55 21.69 -32.41
C GLN A 165 25.29 23.03 -32.70
N GLY A 166 24.58 24.05 -33.19
CA GLY A 166 25.20 25.31 -33.58
C GLY A 166 25.86 26.02 -32.39
N PHE A 167 25.10 26.24 -31.31
CA PHE A 167 25.63 26.81 -30.08
C PHE A 167 26.57 25.83 -29.36
N TYR A 168 26.22 24.55 -29.27
CA TYR A 168 27.07 23.53 -28.64
C TYR A 168 28.49 23.50 -29.23
N ASN A 169 28.61 23.47 -30.57
CA ASN A 169 29.93 23.44 -31.22
C ASN A 169 30.68 24.75 -30.98
N HIS A 170 30.00 25.89 -31.11
CA HIS A 170 30.60 27.20 -30.86
C HIS A 170 31.13 27.33 -29.42
N ALA A 171 30.33 26.94 -28.42
CA ALA A 171 30.73 27.02 -27.02
C ALA A 171 31.83 26.00 -26.68
N LYS A 172 31.81 24.80 -27.28
CA LYS A 172 32.86 23.79 -27.12
C LYS A 172 34.21 24.28 -27.66
N GLU A 173 34.22 24.92 -28.84
CA GLU A 173 35.43 25.51 -29.43
C GLU A 173 36.03 26.61 -28.56
N HIS A 174 35.19 27.30 -27.75
CA HIS A 174 35.61 28.34 -26.81
C HIS A 174 35.88 27.81 -25.39
N GLY A 175 36.01 26.49 -25.22
CA GLY A 175 36.46 25.86 -23.98
C GLY A 175 35.38 25.62 -22.93
N TYR A 176 34.11 25.86 -23.23
CA TYR A 176 33.02 25.51 -22.30
C TYR A 176 32.78 24.00 -22.28
N SER A 177 32.60 23.44 -21.08
CA SER A 177 32.23 22.03 -20.93
C SER A 177 30.74 21.82 -21.23
N PHE A 178 30.39 20.62 -21.67
CA PHE A 178 28.98 20.28 -21.88
C PHE A 178 28.17 20.33 -20.58
N GLU A 179 28.78 19.98 -19.45
CA GLU A 179 28.11 20.01 -18.15
C GLU A 179 27.64 21.43 -17.79
N VAL A 180 28.46 22.45 -18.05
CA VAL A 180 28.08 23.86 -17.82
C VAL A 180 26.95 24.28 -18.78
N MET A 181 27.01 23.88 -20.05
CA MET A 181 25.94 24.14 -21.03
C MET A 181 24.62 23.49 -20.64
N GLU A 182 24.67 22.27 -20.09
CA GLU A 182 23.50 21.52 -19.65
C GLU A 182 22.92 22.09 -18.36
N LYS A 183 23.76 22.42 -17.36
CA LYS A 183 23.35 23.10 -16.12
C LYS A 183 22.71 24.46 -16.38
N ALA A 184 23.22 25.23 -17.36
CA ALA A 184 22.62 26.49 -17.80
C ALA A 184 21.31 26.31 -18.57
N GLY A 185 20.99 25.09 -19.02
CA GLY A 185 19.80 24.77 -19.80
C GLY A 185 19.90 25.16 -21.27
N LEU A 186 21.11 25.32 -21.80
CA LEU A 186 21.39 25.72 -23.19
C LEU A 186 21.55 24.51 -24.12
N CYS A 187 22.07 23.39 -23.60
CA CYS A 187 22.19 22.12 -24.32
C CYS A 187 21.59 20.96 -23.52
N ARG A 188 21.27 19.85 -24.18
CA ARG A 188 20.81 18.59 -23.55
C ARG A 188 21.39 17.37 -24.23
N PHE A 189 21.45 16.26 -23.50
CA PHE A 189 21.76 14.95 -24.07
C PHE A 189 20.48 14.20 -24.48
N GLY A 190 20.39 13.80 -25.75
CA GLY A 190 19.32 12.96 -26.28
C GLY A 190 19.80 11.53 -26.55
N LYS A 191 18.94 10.69 -27.15
CA LYS A 191 19.18 9.25 -27.32
C LYS A 191 20.59 8.87 -27.79
N ASN A 192 21.24 9.66 -28.65
CA ASN A 192 22.63 9.43 -29.10
C ASN A 192 23.43 10.72 -29.39
N ARG A 193 22.95 11.91 -29.01
CA ARG A 193 23.67 13.16 -29.31
C ARG A 193 23.38 14.28 -28.31
N LYS A 194 24.38 15.14 -28.11
CA LYS A 194 24.25 16.46 -27.48
C LYS A 194 23.58 17.41 -28.46
N TYR A 195 22.64 18.24 -28.04
CA TYR A 195 21.97 19.16 -28.93
C TYR A 195 21.55 20.46 -28.22
N ASP A 196 21.36 21.52 -28.99
CA ASP A 196 20.94 22.83 -28.50
C ASP A 196 19.46 22.82 -28.10
N VAL A 197 19.13 23.37 -26.93
CA VAL A 197 17.74 23.44 -26.43
C VAL A 197 16.92 24.40 -27.28
N PHE A 198 17.47 25.58 -27.57
CA PHE A 198 16.85 26.57 -28.44
C PHE A 198 17.25 26.31 -29.89
N ARG A 199 16.27 26.07 -30.76
CA ARG A 199 16.47 25.87 -32.20
C ARG A 199 15.37 26.54 -32.99
N ASN A 200 15.75 27.18 -34.08
CA ASN A 200 14.88 27.96 -34.95
C ASN A 200 13.95 28.91 -34.17
N ARG A 201 14.52 29.65 -33.22
CA ARG A 201 13.76 30.48 -32.26
C ARG A 201 14.32 31.90 -32.20
N LEU A 202 13.43 32.88 -32.15
CA LEU A 202 13.78 34.24 -31.74
C LEU A 202 13.99 34.25 -30.22
N ILE A 203 15.13 34.77 -29.77
CA ILE A 203 15.60 34.67 -28.39
C ILE A 203 15.41 35.99 -27.65
N PHE A 204 14.80 35.91 -26.47
CA PHE A 204 14.55 36.99 -25.52
C PHE A 204 15.40 36.75 -24.26
N PRO A 205 16.47 37.51 -24.03
CA PRO A 205 17.33 37.37 -22.87
C PRO A 205 16.58 37.77 -21.59
N ILE A 206 16.61 36.91 -20.57
CA ILE A 206 15.98 37.18 -19.28
C ILE A 206 17.07 37.68 -18.33
N ARG A 207 16.93 38.93 -17.87
CA ARG A 207 17.88 39.57 -16.96
C ARG A 207 17.35 39.61 -15.54
N ASN A 208 18.25 39.41 -14.57
CA ASN A 208 17.96 39.71 -13.17
C ASN A 208 18.02 41.23 -12.90
N ILE A 209 17.88 41.63 -11.64
CA ILE A 209 17.81 43.03 -11.23
C ILE A 209 19.13 43.80 -11.39
N SER A 210 20.26 43.10 -11.30
CA SER A 210 21.61 43.64 -11.53
C SER A 210 21.92 43.77 -13.03
N GLY A 211 21.10 43.14 -13.87
CA GLY A 211 21.24 43.18 -15.32
C GLY A 211 22.06 42.04 -15.87
N SER A 212 22.33 40.96 -15.14
CA SER A 212 23.00 39.76 -15.68
C SER A 212 21.99 38.84 -16.38
N VAL A 213 22.38 38.20 -17.49
CA VAL A 213 21.54 37.19 -18.16
C VAL A 213 21.48 35.92 -17.31
N VAL A 214 20.27 35.55 -16.88
CA VAL A 214 20.04 34.34 -16.07
C VAL A 214 19.40 33.20 -16.86
N GLY A 215 18.79 33.52 -18.00
CA GLY A 215 18.18 32.54 -18.89
C GLY A 215 17.60 33.20 -20.15
N PHE A 216 16.83 32.44 -20.91
CA PHE A 216 16.29 32.85 -22.20
C PHE A 216 14.84 32.39 -22.39
N GLY A 217 14.03 33.23 -23.02
CA GLY A 217 12.78 32.86 -23.67
C GLY A 217 13.01 32.70 -25.18
N GLY A 218 12.32 31.78 -25.82
CA GLY A 218 12.51 31.44 -27.24
C GLY A 218 11.19 31.27 -27.98
N ARG A 219 10.88 32.16 -28.92
CA ARG A 219 9.69 32.08 -29.78
C ARG A 219 9.99 31.27 -31.04
N ASP A 220 9.22 30.22 -31.26
CA ASP A 220 9.32 29.37 -32.44
C ASP A 220 9.06 30.13 -33.75
N LEU A 221 9.93 29.91 -34.74
CA LEU A 221 9.83 30.45 -36.11
C LEU A 221 9.54 29.37 -37.18
N SER A 222 9.39 28.11 -36.78
CA SER A 222 9.21 26.98 -37.71
C SER A 222 7.80 26.88 -38.29
N GLY A 223 6.80 27.33 -37.52
CA GLY A 223 5.39 27.14 -37.88
C GLY A 223 4.88 25.69 -37.73
N ASP A 224 5.64 24.81 -37.08
CA ASP A 224 5.23 23.44 -36.76
C ASP A 224 4.29 23.43 -35.54
N ASP A 225 3.06 22.95 -35.71
CA ASP A 225 2.06 22.80 -34.64
C ASP A 225 2.53 21.87 -33.51
N LYS A 226 3.53 21.02 -33.75
CA LYS A 226 4.14 20.14 -32.74
C LYS A 226 5.20 20.86 -31.88
N SER A 227 5.68 22.03 -32.29
CA SER A 227 6.68 22.81 -31.57
C SER A 227 6.01 23.78 -30.59
N ALA A 228 6.48 23.82 -29.35
CA ALA A 228 5.94 24.77 -28.36
C ALA A 228 6.15 26.22 -28.83
N LYS A 229 5.05 27.00 -28.89
CA LYS A 229 5.05 28.41 -29.34
C LYS A 229 6.13 29.25 -28.62
N TYR A 230 6.24 29.10 -27.31
CA TYR A 230 7.33 29.67 -26.51
C TYR A 230 8.04 28.56 -25.71
N LEU A 231 9.36 28.67 -25.59
CA LEU A 231 10.21 27.81 -24.77
C LEU A 231 11.03 28.69 -23.84
N ASN A 232 11.04 28.41 -22.54
CA ASN A 232 11.89 29.11 -21.58
C ASN A 232 13.03 28.19 -21.11
N SER A 233 14.12 28.79 -20.64
CA SER A 233 15.15 28.08 -19.88
C SER A 233 14.51 27.25 -18.77
N ALA A 234 15.07 26.07 -18.51
CA ALA A 234 14.69 25.28 -17.33
C ALA A 234 15.12 26.00 -16.04
N GLU A 235 14.47 25.66 -14.92
CA GLU A 235 14.90 26.12 -13.60
C GLU A 235 16.36 25.74 -13.36
N ASN A 236 17.17 26.70 -12.93
CA ASN A 236 18.58 26.53 -12.65
C ASN A 236 19.01 27.41 -11.47
N PRO A 237 20.25 27.31 -10.96
CA PRO A 237 20.71 28.08 -9.79
C PRO A 237 20.58 29.61 -9.88
N VAL A 238 20.48 30.19 -11.09
CA VAL A 238 20.37 31.64 -11.31
C VAL A 238 19.02 32.09 -11.89
N TYR A 239 18.24 31.18 -12.47
CA TYR A 239 16.92 31.45 -13.05
C TYR A 239 15.82 30.66 -12.36
N ASN A 240 14.88 31.41 -11.76
CA ASN A 240 13.65 30.89 -11.21
C ASN A 240 12.45 31.68 -11.74
N LYS A 241 11.61 31.01 -12.54
CA LYS A 241 10.49 31.63 -13.25
C LYS A 241 9.40 32.18 -12.33
N SER A 242 9.33 31.69 -11.10
CA SER A 242 8.36 32.12 -10.08
C SER A 242 8.80 33.35 -9.29
N LYS A 243 10.01 33.84 -9.53
CA LYS A 243 10.64 34.97 -8.80
C LYS A 243 11.20 36.05 -9.72
N ILE A 244 10.96 35.97 -11.02
CA ILE A 244 11.52 36.89 -12.01
C ILE A 244 10.45 37.41 -12.95
N LEU A 245 10.52 38.71 -13.23
CA LEU A 245 9.64 39.39 -14.19
C LEU A 245 10.47 39.86 -15.36
N TYR A 246 10.09 39.45 -16.56
CA TYR A 246 10.72 39.91 -17.78
C TYR A 246 10.52 41.42 -17.94
N GLY A 247 11.56 42.10 -18.41
CA GLY A 247 11.54 43.56 -18.57
C GLY A 247 11.81 44.35 -17.30
N LEU A 248 11.80 43.75 -16.10
CA LEU A 248 11.97 44.50 -14.85
C LEU A 248 13.29 45.28 -14.77
N PHE A 249 14.39 44.70 -15.26
CA PHE A 249 15.68 45.40 -15.34
C PHE A 249 15.59 46.70 -16.16
N HIS A 250 14.85 46.67 -17.27
CA HIS A 250 14.63 47.80 -18.16
C HIS A 250 13.61 48.79 -17.58
N ALA A 251 12.56 48.28 -16.93
CA ALA A 251 11.42 49.07 -16.45
C ALA A 251 11.63 49.72 -15.08
N LYS A 252 12.55 49.23 -14.24
CA LYS A 252 12.67 49.65 -12.83
C LYS A 252 12.79 51.16 -12.61
N GLU A 253 13.50 51.88 -13.48
CA GLU A 253 13.63 53.34 -13.38
C GLU A 253 12.32 54.05 -13.77
N ALA A 254 11.64 53.57 -14.82
CA ALA A 254 10.35 54.11 -15.25
C ALA A 254 9.25 53.82 -14.22
N ILE A 255 9.21 52.62 -13.64
CA ILE A 255 8.27 52.24 -12.57
C ILE A 255 8.43 53.16 -11.36
N ALA A 256 9.67 53.38 -10.92
CA ALA A 256 9.95 54.27 -9.79
C ALA A 256 9.56 55.73 -10.08
N LYS A 257 9.80 56.22 -11.30
CA LYS A 257 9.46 57.59 -11.71
C LYS A 257 7.95 57.81 -11.86
N GLN A 258 7.22 56.83 -12.39
CA GLN A 258 5.78 56.91 -12.63
C GLN A 258 4.94 56.41 -11.46
N GLU A 259 5.59 55.83 -10.45
CA GLU A 259 4.97 55.17 -9.30
C GLU A 259 3.93 54.10 -9.70
N GLU A 260 4.15 53.43 -10.82
CA GLU A 260 3.20 52.48 -11.41
C GLU A 260 3.90 51.48 -12.31
N VAL A 261 3.42 50.23 -12.31
CA VAL A 261 3.87 49.19 -13.24
C VAL A 261 2.71 48.68 -14.09
N ASN A 262 2.94 48.55 -15.40
CA ASN A 262 2.05 47.82 -16.30
C ASN A 262 2.45 46.34 -16.31
N LEU A 263 1.51 45.43 -16.07
CA LEU A 263 1.74 43.99 -16.02
C LEU A 263 1.03 43.29 -17.19
N VAL A 264 1.81 42.57 -17.99
CA VAL A 264 1.38 41.80 -19.18
C VAL A 264 1.82 40.33 -19.10
N GLU A 265 1.36 39.48 -20.01
CA GLU A 265 1.65 38.03 -19.96
C GLU A 265 2.89 37.61 -20.76
N GLY A 266 3.21 38.29 -21.87
CA GLY A 266 4.22 37.85 -22.84
C GLY A 266 5.43 38.76 -23.02
N TYR A 267 6.51 38.18 -23.57
CA TYR A 267 7.75 38.88 -23.90
C TYR A 267 7.55 39.98 -24.95
N THR A 268 6.76 39.68 -25.98
CA THR A 268 6.47 40.58 -27.10
C THR A 268 5.68 41.79 -26.65
N ASP A 269 4.72 41.59 -25.74
CA ASP A 269 3.91 42.65 -25.15
C ASP A 269 4.78 43.66 -24.40
N VAL A 270 5.72 43.17 -23.57
CA VAL A 270 6.66 44.02 -22.85
C VAL A 270 7.50 44.84 -23.83
N ILE A 271 8.11 44.20 -24.82
CA ILE A 271 8.98 44.91 -25.77
C ILE A 271 8.18 45.94 -26.58
N LYS A 272 6.98 45.58 -27.03
CA LYS A 272 6.10 46.46 -27.80
C LYS A 272 5.69 47.69 -26.99
N LEU A 273 5.28 47.50 -25.74
CA LEU A 273 4.85 48.59 -24.87
C LEU A 273 6.02 49.50 -24.49
N HIS A 274 7.21 48.95 -24.23
CA HIS A 274 8.43 49.75 -24.03
C HIS A 274 8.76 50.60 -25.24
N TRP A 275 8.60 50.07 -26.46
CA TRP A 275 8.82 50.83 -27.69
C TRP A 275 7.85 52.00 -27.85
N LEU A 276 6.60 51.83 -27.42
CA LEU A 276 5.55 52.82 -27.52
C LEU A 276 5.45 53.70 -26.25
N ASP A 277 6.59 53.97 -25.61
CA ASP A 277 6.77 54.82 -24.43
C ASP A 277 6.03 54.38 -23.14
N ALA A 278 5.48 53.17 -23.09
CA ALA A 278 5.02 52.52 -21.87
C ALA A 278 6.18 51.73 -21.22
N ALA A 279 7.28 52.42 -20.93
CA ALA A 279 8.53 51.84 -20.43
C ALA A 279 8.45 51.26 -19.01
N ASN A 280 7.36 51.49 -18.28
CA ASN A 280 7.09 50.90 -16.96
C ASN A 280 6.41 49.52 -17.04
N THR A 281 6.58 48.80 -18.16
CA THR A 281 5.92 47.51 -18.41
C THR A 281 6.81 46.31 -18.03
N VAL A 282 6.23 45.30 -17.38
CA VAL A 282 6.88 44.02 -17.07
C VAL A 282 5.95 42.87 -17.40
N GLY A 283 6.52 41.67 -17.61
CA GLY A 283 5.74 40.49 -17.98
C GLY A 283 6.19 39.21 -17.28
N THR A 284 5.26 38.27 -17.16
CA THR A 284 5.60 36.93 -16.65
C THR A 284 6.38 36.11 -17.68
N CYS A 285 7.25 35.21 -17.23
CA CYS A 285 7.99 34.31 -18.11
C CYS A 285 7.17 33.05 -18.46
N GLY A 286 5.95 33.22 -18.99
CA GLY A 286 5.08 32.10 -19.40
C GLY A 286 4.53 31.26 -18.24
N THR A 287 4.30 31.87 -17.07
CA THR A 287 3.71 31.24 -15.89
C THR A 287 2.72 32.17 -15.22
N ALA A 288 1.78 31.62 -14.45
CA ALA A 288 0.90 32.41 -13.60
C ALA A 288 1.71 33.31 -12.63
N LEU A 289 1.20 34.51 -12.35
CA LEU A 289 1.79 35.44 -11.38
C LEU A 289 1.82 34.82 -9.98
N THR A 290 2.90 35.03 -9.23
CA THR A 290 3.11 34.47 -7.90
C THR A 290 3.16 35.56 -6.82
N VAL A 291 3.09 35.14 -5.55
CA VAL A 291 3.29 36.06 -4.41
C VAL A 291 4.68 36.68 -4.42
N ASP A 292 5.71 35.95 -4.85
CA ASP A 292 7.07 36.49 -4.94
C ASP A 292 7.19 37.56 -6.03
N HIS A 293 6.47 37.43 -7.16
CA HIS A 293 6.36 38.51 -8.15
C HIS A 293 5.69 39.75 -7.58
N ALA A 294 4.59 39.58 -6.84
CA ALA A 294 3.90 40.69 -6.20
C ALA A 294 4.81 41.40 -5.16
N LYS A 295 5.56 40.65 -4.35
CA LYS A 295 6.57 41.19 -3.42
C LYS A 295 7.68 41.93 -4.17
N LEU A 296 8.14 41.39 -5.29
CA LEU A 296 9.16 42.02 -6.12
C LEU A 296 8.67 43.36 -6.70
N ILE A 297 7.45 43.40 -7.24
CA ILE A 297 6.80 44.64 -7.70
C ILE A 297 6.67 45.66 -6.56
N LYS A 298 6.24 45.20 -5.37
CA LYS A 298 6.03 46.03 -4.18
C LYS A 298 7.29 46.78 -3.72
N ARG A 299 8.49 46.30 -4.07
CA ARG A 299 9.76 47.00 -3.81
C ARG A 299 9.92 48.28 -4.63
N TYR A 300 9.21 48.40 -5.76
CA TYR A 300 9.34 49.50 -6.71
C TYR A 300 8.11 50.41 -6.76
N THR A 301 6.91 49.85 -6.60
CA THR A 301 5.66 50.61 -6.60
C THR A 301 4.56 49.89 -5.81
N LYS A 302 3.57 50.64 -5.34
CA LYS A 302 2.33 50.09 -4.79
C LYS A 302 1.22 49.94 -5.83
N THR A 303 1.38 50.47 -7.05
CA THR A 303 0.32 50.58 -8.05
C THR A 303 0.63 49.68 -9.24
N VAL A 304 -0.31 48.79 -9.57
CA VAL A 304 -0.20 47.83 -10.67
C VAL A 304 -1.39 48.01 -11.61
N ASN A 305 -1.10 48.16 -12.90
CA ASN A 305 -2.10 48.17 -13.95
C ASN A 305 -2.01 46.88 -14.77
N LEU A 306 -3.12 46.13 -14.82
CA LEU A 306 -3.22 44.89 -15.58
C LEU A 306 -3.61 45.19 -17.03
N ILE A 307 -2.81 44.70 -17.98
CA ILE A 307 -3.09 44.77 -19.42
C ILE A 307 -2.94 43.36 -19.99
N LEU A 308 -3.95 42.52 -19.77
CA LEU A 308 -3.97 41.12 -20.19
C LEU A 308 -4.81 40.93 -21.47
N ASP A 309 -4.72 39.75 -22.05
CA ASP A 309 -5.43 39.39 -23.27
C ASP A 309 -6.95 39.59 -23.13
N GLY A 310 -7.57 40.18 -24.16
CA GLY A 310 -9.01 40.47 -24.18
C GLY A 310 -9.91 39.25 -24.38
N ASP A 311 -9.35 38.04 -24.37
CA ASP A 311 -10.08 36.79 -24.55
C ASP A 311 -10.64 36.24 -23.21
N PRO A 312 -11.51 35.20 -23.23
CA PRO A 312 -12.06 34.64 -21.99
C PRO A 312 -11.02 34.02 -21.05
N ALA A 313 -9.83 33.63 -21.54
CA ALA A 313 -8.75 33.10 -20.71
C ALA A 313 -8.02 34.23 -19.98
N GLY A 314 -7.64 35.30 -20.68
CA GLY A 314 -7.02 36.50 -20.13
C GLY A 314 -7.93 37.22 -19.13
N GLN A 315 -9.24 37.27 -19.38
CA GLN A 315 -10.21 37.81 -18.40
C GLN A 315 -10.26 36.99 -17.10
N ARG A 316 -10.18 35.65 -17.19
CA ARG A 316 -10.10 34.78 -15.99
C ARG A 316 -8.76 34.95 -15.27
N ALA A 317 -7.67 35.08 -16.02
CA ALA A 317 -6.35 35.35 -15.45
C ALA A 317 -6.32 36.71 -14.71
N ALA A 318 -6.95 37.74 -15.27
CA ALA A 318 -7.05 39.07 -14.68
C ALA A 318 -7.71 39.03 -13.29
N ILE A 319 -8.76 38.22 -13.14
CA ILE A 319 -9.47 38.08 -11.86
C ILE A 319 -8.53 37.48 -10.79
N LEU A 320 -7.87 36.37 -11.12
CA LEU A 320 -6.97 35.67 -10.20
C LEU A 320 -5.75 36.52 -9.82
N ILE A 321 -5.16 37.19 -10.81
CA ILE A 321 -4.00 38.05 -10.64
C ILE A 321 -4.37 39.29 -9.81
N GLY A 322 -5.49 39.94 -10.12
CA GLY A 322 -5.94 41.12 -9.40
C GLY A 322 -6.25 40.84 -7.93
N GLU A 323 -6.89 39.70 -7.62
CA GLU A 323 -7.10 39.29 -6.24
C GLU A 323 -5.78 39.02 -5.50
N LEU A 324 -4.82 38.32 -6.13
CA LEU A 324 -3.51 38.05 -5.53
C LEU A 324 -2.78 39.35 -5.20
N LEU A 325 -2.76 40.31 -6.12
CA LEU A 325 -2.09 41.60 -5.94
C LEU A 325 -2.77 42.43 -4.84
N LEU A 326 -4.10 42.48 -4.80
CA LEU A 326 -4.86 43.15 -3.73
C LEU A 326 -4.52 42.56 -2.35
N ARG A 327 -4.45 41.23 -2.23
CA ARG A 327 -4.06 40.55 -0.98
C ARG A 327 -2.66 40.92 -0.49
N GLN A 328 -1.75 41.23 -1.41
CA GLN A 328 -0.40 41.70 -1.07
C GLN A 328 -0.35 43.21 -0.73
N GLY A 329 -1.50 43.87 -0.68
CA GLY A 329 -1.64 45.30 -0.35
C GLY A 329 -1.23 46.23 -1.49
N LEU A 330 -1.36 45.78 -2.75
CA LEU A 330 -1.14 46.60 -3.93
C LEU A 330 -2.46 47.27 -4.38
N ASN A 331 -2.35 48.45 -4.96
CA ASN A 331 -3.42 49.12 -5.67
C ASN A 331 -3.49 48.58 -7.09
N VAL A 332 -4.61 47.95 -7.44
CA VAL A 332 -4.76 47.25 -8.72
C VAL A 332 -5.78 47.98 -9.58
N SER A 333 -5.37 48.31 -10.79
CA SER A 333 -6.22 48.75 -11.88
C SER A 333 -6.14 47.77 -13.04
N ILE A 334 -7.09 47.89 -13.97
CA ILE A 334 -7.11 47.10 -15.21
C ILE A 334 -7.42 48.01 -16.40
N THR A 335 -6.69 47.82 -17.49
CA THR A 335 -6.98 48.42 -18.79
C THR A 335 -7.48 47.31 -19.70
N PRO A 336 -8.80 47.12 -19.86
CA PRO A 336 -9.34 46.03 -20.66
C PRO A 336 -9.04 46.26 -22.15
N LEU A 337 -8.58 45.21 -22.84
CA LEU A 337 -8.41 45.21 -24.28
C LEU A 337 -9.67 44.66 -24.99
N PRO A 338 -9.95 45.05 -26.24
CA PRO A 338 -11.04 44.47 -27.01
C PRO A 338 -10.89 42.95 -27.21
N PRO A 339 -12.00 42.22 -27.41
CA PRO A 339 -11.96 40.77 -27.58
C PRO A 339 -11.00 40.33 -28.68
N LYS A 340 -10.27 39.23 -28.42
CA LYS A 340 -9.31 38.60 -29.34
C LYS A 340 -8.02 39.40 -29.62
N HIS A 341 -7.78 40.48 -28.87
CA HIS A 341 -6.53 41.22 -28.93
C HIS A 341 -5.70 41.01 -27.67
N ASP A 342 -4.40 40.79 -27.86
CA ASP A 342 -3.34 40.90 -26.85
C ASP A 342 -2.65 42.29 -26.98
N PRO A 343 -1.81 42.73 -26.04
CA PRO A 343 -1.14 44.03 -26.16
C PRO A 343 -0.32 44.16 -27.45
N ASP A 344 0.39 43.11 -27.88
CA ASP A 344 1.16 43.12 -29.13
C ASP A 344 0.29 43.39 -30.37
N THR A 345 -0.79 42.64 -30.55
CA THR A 345 -1.72 42.74 -31.71
C THR A 345 -2.58 43.99 -31.64
N PHE A 346 -2.98 44.45 -30.45
CA PHE A 346 -3.78 45.66 -30.30
C PHE A 346 -2.98 46.91 -30.69
N PHE A 347 -1.72 46.99 -30.27
CA PHE A 347 -0.84 48.12 -30.53
C PHE A 347 0.06 47.92 -31.76
N GLN A 348 -0.19 46.90 -32.58
CA GLN A 348 0.69 46.50 -33.69
C GLN A 348 0.91 47.61 -34.73
N ASN A 349 -0.09 48.49 -34.94
CA ASN A 349 -0.05 49.55 -35.97
C ASN A 349 -0.33 50.97 -35.46
N GLY A 350 -0.62 51.17 -34.17
CA GLY A 350 -1.44 52.31 -33.75
C GLY A 350 -2.82 52.20 -34.40
N ILE A 351 -3.88 52.11 -33.62
CA ILE A 351 -5.19 51.85 -34.21
C ILE A 351 -5.61 53.08 -35.02
N MET A 352 -5.57 52.98 -36.35
CA MET A 352 -6.28 53.89 -37.25
C MET A 352 -7.79 53.65 -37.09
N THR A 353 -8.37 54.20 -36.04
CA THR A 353 -9.81 54.48 -35.98
C THR A 353 -10.01 55.89 -36.51
N GLY A 354 -10.53 55.99 -37.73
CA GLY A 354 -11.02 57.25 -38.28
C GLY A 354 -9.95 58.22 -38.78
N LEU A 355 -8.90 58.55 -37.99
CA LEU A 355 -7.74 59.41 -38.32
C LEU A 355 -6.72 59.64 -37.16
N GLU A 356 -6.87 59.02 -35.97
CA GLU A 356 -5.96 59.26 -34.81
C GLU A 356 -5.13 58.03 -34.43
N VAL A 357 -3.83 58.22 -34.17
CA VAL A 357 -2.93 57.19 -33.62
C VAL A 357 -3.13 57.11 -32.12
N VAL A 358 -3.72 56.03 -31.61
CA VAL A 358 -3.87 55.82 -30.17
C VAL A 358 -2.60 55.20 -29.59
N MET A 359 -1.84 55.99 -28.82
CA MET A 359 -0.66 55.50 -28.10
C MET A 359 -1.07 54.72 -26.83
N PRO A 360 -0.28 53.73 -26.36
CA PRO A 360 -0.62 52.95 -25.18
C PRO A 360 -0.85 53.79 -23.93
N ASN A 361 -0.02 54.82 -23.68
CA ASN A 361 -0.20 55.70 -22.53
C ASN A 361 -1.52 56.49 -22.59
N ASP A 362 -1.95 56.92 -23.78
CA ASP A 362 -3.25 57.61 -23.96
C ASP A 362 -4.42 56.64 -23.78
N TYR A 363 -4.28 55.41 -24.30
CA TYR A 363 -5.28 54.36 -24.11
C TYR A 363 -5.42 53.97 -22.64
N ILE A 364 -4.30 53.69 -21.96
CA ILE A 364 -4.26 53.39 -20.53
C ILE A 364 -4.91 54.53 -19.76
N LYS A 365 -4.52 55.78 -20.00
CA LYS A 365 -5.10 56.94 -19.31
C LYS A 365 -6.62 57.06 -19.51
N LYS A 366 -7.14 56.70 -20.69
CA LYS A 366 -8.57 56.81 -21.03
C LYS A 366 -9.41 55.63 -20.52
N TYR A 367 -8.90 54.41 -20.59
CA TYR A 367 -9.67 53.17 -20.37
C TYR A 367 -9.30 52.41 -19.10
N ARG A 368 -8.28 52.85 -18.36
CA ARG A 368 -7.94 52.28 -17.06
C ARG A 368 -9.11 52.42 -16.09
N GLN A 369 -9.42 51.33 -15.42
CA GLN A 369 -10.46 51.24 -14.40
C GLN A 369 -9.86 50.67 -13.11
N ASP A 370 -10.41 51.07 -11.98
CA ASP A 370 -10.11 50.40 -10.72
C ASP A 370 -10.57 48.94 -10.78
N PHE A 371 -9.76 48.00 -10.28
CA PHE A 371 -10.05 46.58 -10.42
C PHE A 371 -11.30 46.13 -9.65
N ILE A 372 -11.55 46.67 -8.46
CA ILE A 372 -12.73 46.33 -7.65
C ILE A 372 -14.00 46.86 -8.35
N LEU A 373 -13.95 48.09 -8.86
CA LEU A 373 -15.08 48.68 -9.60
C LEU A 373 -15.32 47.98 -10.95
N TYR A 374 -14.26 47.62 -11.67
CA TYR A 374 -14.34 46.81 -12.88
C TYR A 374 -15.00 45.45 -12.57
N ARG A 375 -14.58 44.79 -11.48
CA ARG A 375 -15.16 43.50 -11.07
C ARG A 375 -16.63 43.63 -10.68
N ALA A 376 -17.01 44.72 -10.01
CA ALA A 376 -18.41 45.04 -9.72
C ALA A 376 -19.22 45.16 -11.01
N SER A 377 -18.68 45.82 -12.05
CA SER A 377 -19.36 45.93 -13.34
C SER A 377 -19.59 44.59 -14.03
N ILE A 378 -18.64 43.67 -13.98
CA ILE A 378 -18.80 42.33 -14.56
C ILE A 378 -19.83 41.50 -13.78
N LEU A 379 -19.77 41.58 -12.45
CA LEU A 379 -20.57 40.73 -11.58
C LEU A 379 -22.02 41.19 -11.46
N LEU A 380 -22.29 42.50 -11.48
CA LEU A 380 -23.61 43.04 -11.12
C LEU A 380 -24.42 43.50 -12.34
N ASN A 381 -23.80 43.73 -13.50
CA ASN A 381 -24.53 44.15 -14.70
C ASN A 381 -25.49 43.04 -15.18
N GLY A 382 -26.77 43.38 -15.36
CA GLY A 382 -27.79 42.46 -15.90
C GLY A 382 -28.34 41.45 -14.89
N LEU A 383 -28.03 41.57 -13.60
CA LEU A 383 -28.51 40.68 -12.54
C LEU A 383 -29.74 41.20 -11.77
N ASP A 384 -30.54 42.09 -12.37
CA ASP A 384 -31.67 42.73 -11.68
C ASP A 384 -32.76 41.73 -11.22
N ASN A 385 -32.83 40.56 -11.86
CA ASN A 385 -33.85 39.52 -11.59
C ASN A 385 -33.30 38.20 -11.05
N ASP A 386 -32.03 38.12 -10.62
CA ASP A 386 -31.40 36.90 -10.09
C ASP A 386 -30.83 37.14 -8.68
N PRO A 387 -31.66 37.02 -7.62
CA PRO A 387 -31.26 37.31 -6.24
C PRO A 387 -30.06 36.47 -5.76
N GLN A 388 -29.97 35.23 -6.23
CA GLN A 388 -28.92 34.28 -5.82
C GLN A 388 -27.57 34.71 -6.39
N LYS A 389 -27.46 34.98 -7.69
CA LYS A 389 -26.21 35.45 -8.29
C LYS A 389 -25.82 36.83 -7.79
N ARG A 390 -26.80 37.69 -7.48
CA ARG A 390 -26.56 39.00 -6.90
C ARG A 390 -25.98 38.89 -5.48
N TYR A 391 -26.44 37.94 -4.68
CA TYR A 391 -25.86 37.64 -3.37
C TYR A 391 -24.42 37.10 -3.49
N GLU A 392 -24.15 36.18 -4.43
CA GLU A 392 -22.80 35.67 -4.71
C GLU A 392 -21.84 36.79 -5.13
N ALA A 393 -22.28 37.71 -5.99
CA ALA A 393 -21.53 38.90 -6.40
C ALA A 393 -21.21 39.82 -5.21
N VAL A 394 -22.20 40.08 -4.34
CA VAL A 394 -22.03 40.89 -3.12
C VAL A 394 -21.00 40.25 -2.17
N ASN A 395 -21.02 38.94 -2.01
CA ASN A 395 -20.04 38.21 -1.20
C ASN A 395 -18.61 38.31 -1.74
N GLU A 396 -18.44 38.19 -3.06
CA GLU A 396 -17.14 38.34 -3.70
C GLU A 396 -16.58 39.76 -3.54
N LEU A 397 -17.39 40.78 -3.80
CA LEU A 397 -16.99 42.18 -3.66
C LEU A 397 -16.68 42.54 -2.19
N SER A 398 -17.46 42.01 -1.24
CA SER A 398 -17.21 42.20 0.20
C SER A 398 -15.83 41.67 0.61
N ARG A 399 -15.38 40.57 0.01
CA ARG A 399 -14.03 40.02 0.22
C ARG A 399 -12.94 40.91 -0.38
N LEU A 400 -13.13 41.35 -1.64
CA LEU A 400 -12.15 42.19 -2.34
C LEU A 400 -11.93 43.55 -1.66
N ILE A 401 -13.01 44.19 -1.19
CA ILE A 401 -12.95 45.46 -0.45
C ILE A 401 -12.13 45.31 0.83
N ASN A 402 -12.22 44.16 1.50
CA ASN A 402 -11.50 43.93 2.75
C ASN A 402 -9.99 43.71 2.60
N PHE A 403 -9.47 43.54 1.38
CA PHE A 403 -8.03 43.60 1.13
C PHE A 403 -7.48 45.02 1.18
N LYS A 404 -8.32 46.06 1.20
CA LYS A 404 -7.90 47.45 1.47
C LYS A 404 -7.71 47.68 2.96
N THR A 405 -6.61 48.35 3.32
CA THR A 405 -6.24 48.58 4.73
C THR A 405 -6.94 49.79 5.35
N GLU A 406 -7.20 50.87 4.59
CA GLU A 406 -7.82 52.07 5.17
C GLU A 406 -9.36 51.98 5.21
N LYS A 407 -9.95 52.27 6.37
CA LYS A 407 -11.41 52.30 6.59
C LYS A 407 -12.12 53.28 5.66
N THR A 408 -11.50 54.44 5.41
CA THR A 408 -12.03 55.47 4.50
C THR A 408 -12.13 54.95 3.07
N THR A 409 -11.08 54.28 2.59
CA THR A 409 -11.04 53.64 1.26
C THR A 409 -12.14 52.59 1.12
N LYS A 410 -12.33 51.72 2.13
CA LYS A 410 -13.44 50.74 2.14
C LYS A 410 -14.81 51.42 2.02
N SER A 411 -15.03 52.50 2.78
CA SER A 411 -16.29 53.26 2.74
C SER A 411 -16.57 53.85 1.35
N MET A 412 -15.56 54.41 0.70
CA MET A 412 -15.70 54.99 -0.64
C MET A 412 -16.08 53.94 -1.69
N TYR A 413 -15.50 52.73 -1.63
CA TYR A 413 -15.90 51.63 -2.52
C TYR A 413 -17.32 51.15 -2.25
N ILE A 414 -17.72 51.04 -0.98
CA ILE A 414 -19.07 50.66 -0.58
C ILE A 414 -20.07 51.66 -1.17
N ASP A 415 -19.86 52.95 -0.95
CA ASP A 415 -20.74 54.03 -1.43
C ASP A 415 -20.87 53.99 -2.96
N THR A 416 -19.73 53.92 -3.66
CA THR A 416 -19.69 53.89 -5.13
C THR A 416 -20.46 52.69 -5.70
N ILE A 417 -20.28 51.49 -5.13
CA ILE A 417 -20.95 50.26 -5.59
C ILE A 417 -22.44 50.29 -5.24
N THR A 418 -22.83 50.77 -4.05
CA THR A 418 -24.24 50.82 -3.65
C THR A 418 -25.04 51.80 -4.48
N ASP A 419 -24.46 52.96 -4.80
CA ASP A 419 -25.10 54.00 -5.58
C ASP A 419 -25.25 53.57 -7.05
N THR A 420 -24.22 52.95 -7.62
CA THR A 420 -24.23 52.51 -9.02
C THR A 420 -25.20 51.35 -9.27
N TYR A 421 -25.21 50.34 -8.38
CA TYR A 421 -25.95 49.09 -8.60
C TYR A 421 -27.24 48.98 -7.80
N LYS A 422 -27.64 50.02 -7.03
CA LYS A 422 -28.85 50.01 -6.17
C LYS A 422 -28.85 48.83 -5.18
N ILE A 423 -27.74 48.63 -4.49
CA ILE A 423 -27.62 47.63 -3.41
C ILE A 423 -27.92 48.33 -2.07
N GLY A 424 -28.67 47.68 -1.18
CA GLY A 424 -28.98 48.23 0.14
C GLY A 424 -27.70 48.50 0.95
N LYS A 425 -27.38 49.78 1.17
CA LYS A 425 -26.13 50.22 1.80
C LYS A 425 -25.84 49.56 3.15
N GLN A 426 -26.85 49.51 4.04
CA GLN A 426 -26.67 48.88 5.35
C GLN A 426 -26.40 47.38 5.28
N ASN A 427 -27.04 46.68 4.33
CA ASN A 427 -26.82 45.25 4.12
C ASN A 427 -25.40 45.02 3.58
N PHE A 428 -24.94 45.81 2.61
CA PHE A 428 -23.59 45.66 2.08
C PHE A 428 -22.51 45.99 3.12
N ILE A 429 -22.71 47.00 3.97
CA ILE A 429 -21.82 47.27 5.11
C ILE A 429 -21.76 46.06 6.06
N ASN A 430 -22.89 45.42 6.33
CA ASN A 430 -22.94 44.23 7.18
C ASN A 430 -22.19 43.05 6.55
N GLU A 431 -22.37 42.81 5.25
CA GLU A 431 -21.64 41.76 4.51
C GLU A 431 -20.13 42.04 4.46
N VAL A 432 -19.71 43.29 4.24
CA VAL A 432 -18.29 43.69 4.31
C VAL A 432 -17.74 43.46 5.72
N LYS A 433 -18.48 43.80 6.78
CA LYS A 433 -18.05 43.52 8.17
C LYS A 433 -17.99 42.02 8.48
N GLN A 434 -18.94 41.23 8.01
CA GLN A 434 -18.92 39.78 8.18
C GLN A 434 -17.74 39.15 7.43
N ALA A 435 -17.49 39.60 6.20
CA ALA A 435 -16.32 39.20 5.42
C ALA A 435 -15.01 39.67 6.08
N GLU A 436 -15.00 40.82 6.75
CA GLU A 436 -13.86 41.33 7.52
C GLU A 436 -13.59 40.43 8.73
N VAL A 437 -14.61 40.04 9.49
CA VAL A 437 -14.48 39.06 10.59
C VAL A 437 -14.01 37.70 10.05
N ALA A 438 -14.56 37.23 8.94
CA ALA A 438 -14.13 35.98 8.30
C ALA A 438 -12.68 36.05 7.77
N LEU A 439 -12.22 37.24 7.35
CA LEU A 439 -10.83 37.51 6.96
C LEU A 439 -9.92 37.74 8.17
N MET A 440 -10.39 38.33 9.27
CA MET A 440 -9.67 38.48 10.54
C MET A 440 -9.43 37.11 11.20
N VAL A 441 -10.42 36.21 11.13
CA VAL A 441 -10.25 34.79 11.48
C VAL A 441 -9.16 34.13 10.60
N ARG A 442 -8.98 34.61 9.36
CA ARG A 442 -7.88 34.21 8.44
C ARG A 442 -6.60 35.07 8.53
N GLN A 443 -6.58 36.22 9.24
CA GLN A 443 -5.50 37.22 9.18
C GLN A 443 -4.58 37.25 10.42
N ASP A 444 -4.78 36.41 11.46
CA ASP A 444 -3.72 36.19 12.46
C ASP A 444 -2.58 35.32 11.89
N ASP A 445 -2.00 35.74 10.76
CA ASP A 445 -0.81 35.14 10.15
C ASP A 445 0.45 36.00 10.39
N ASP A 446 0.42 36.92 11.36
CA ASP A 446 1.63 37.51 11.99
C ASP A 446 2.25 36.56 13.02
N VAL A 447 2.25 35.28 12.68
CA VAL A 447 2.95 34.26 13.45
C VAL A 447 4.39 34.23 12.97
N ILE A 448 5.31 34.71 13.81
CA ILE A 448 6.77 34.68 13.58
C ILE A 448 7.26 33.23 13.57
N ILE A 449 7.04 32.49 12.49
CA ILE A 449 7.48 31.10 12.34
C ILE A 449 9.01 31.07 12.48
N PRO A 450 9.58 30.23 13.37
CA PRO A 450 11.04 30.12 13.52
C PRO A 450 11.74 29.86 12.19
N ASN A 451 12.88 30.49 11.96
CA ASN A 451 13.67 30.32 10.74
C ASN A 451 14.00 28.83 10.52
N GLY A 452 13.59 28.29 9.37
CA GLY A 452 13.80 26.88 9.00
C GLY A 452 12.54 26.00 9.08
N VAL A 453 11.43 26.53 9.58
CA VAL A 453 10.13 25.85 9.59
C VAL A 453 9.30 26.26 8.37
N ASP A 454 8.68 25.28 7.69
CA ASP A 454 7.87 25.51 6.50
C ASP A 454 6.61 26.34 6.82
N ARG A 455 6.48 27.50 6.16
CA ARG A 455 5.31 28.38 6.28
C ARG A 455 4.07 27.77 5.60
N GLY A 456 4.26 26.82 4.68
CA GLY A 456 3.17 26.16 3.97
C GLY A 456 2.21 25.39 4.87
N ASP A 457 2.69 24.79 5.97
CA ASP A 457 1.83 24.10 6.94
C ASP A 457 0.97 25.08 7.74
N TRP A 458 1.54 26.23 8.12
CA TRP A 458 0.83 27.28 8.82
C TRP A 458 -0.31 27.83 7.98
N ASP A 459 -0.01 28.26 6.74
CA ASP A 459 -1.00 28.84 5.83
C ASP A 459 -2.13 27.86 5.46
N LYS A 460 -1.84 26.55 5.50
CA LYS A 460 -2.76 25.49 5.06
C LYS A 460 -3.56 24.86 6.20
N TYR A 461 -2.95 24.68 7.37
CA TYR A 461 -3.55 23.92 8.48
C TYR A 461 -3.69 24.73 9.78
N GLY A 462 -3.08 25.93 9.87
CA GLY A 462 -3.17 26.81 11.04
C GLY A 462 -2.26 26.39 12.21
N PHE A 463 -1.23 25.59 11.95
CA PHE A 463 -0.17 25.22 12.90
C PHE A 463 1.13 24.91 12.15
N TYR A 464 2.27 24.90 12.85
CA TYR A 464 3.55 24.43 12.31
C TYR A 464 4.25 23.48 13.28
N GLU A 465 5.19 22.70 12.75
CA GLU A 465 6.09 21.84 13.54
C GLU A 465 7.43 22.52 13.77
N ASN A 466 7.94 22.52 15.00
CA ASN A 466 9.26 23.01 15.34
C ASN A 466 9.86 22.20 16.49
N LYS A 467 11.10 21.72 16.32
CA LYS A 467 11.81 20.87 17.31
C LYS A 467 10.92 19.74 17.86
N ASN A 468 10.29 18.96 16.98
CA ASN A 468 9.38 17.87 17.34
C ASN A 468 8.21 18.33 18.23
N SER A 469 7.59 19.47 17.93
CA SER A 469 6.45 19.99 18.69
C SER A 469 5.54 20.81 17.77
N TYR A 470 4.24 20.74 18.00
CA TYR A 470 3.23 21.48 17.24
C TYR A 470 2.81 22.75 17.97
N TYR A 471 2.85 23.85 17.21
CA TYR A 471 2.48 25.18 17.67
C TYR A 471 1.22 25.61 16.90
N PHE A 472 0.09 25.68 17.60
CA PHE A 472 -1.20 26.05 17.03
C PHE A 472 -1.52 27.52 17.34
N LYS A 473 -2.42 28.08 16.54
CA LYS A 473 -2.98 29.42 16.73
C LYS A 473 -3.75 29.50 18.05
N SER A 474 -3.39 30.47 18.91
CA SER A 474 -4.11 30.80 20.15
C SER A 474 -4.50 32.29 20.18
N LYS A 475 -5.42 32.67 21.08
CA LYS A 475 -5.84 34.08 21.26
C LYS A 475 -4.70 35.01 21.69
N GLU A 476 -3.61 34.47 22.22
CA GLU A 476 -2.43 35.21 22.70
C GLU A 476 -1.22 35.06 21.76
N GLY A 477 -1.39 34.45 20.57
CA GLY A 477 -0.32 34.19 19.61
C GLY A 477 0.02 32.69 19.48
N LYS A 478 1.30 32.32 19.50
CA LYS A 478 1.76 30.92 19.42
C LYS A 478 1.71 30.27 20.80
N ALA A 479 0.95 29.20 20.95
CA ALA A 479 1.10 28.32 22.09
C ALA A 479 1.62 26.96 21.62
N LYS A 480 2.62 26.45 22.34
CA LYS A 480 3.06 25.06 22.20
C LYS A 480 1.95 24.18 22.75
N HIS A 481 1.40 23.30 21.93
CA HIS A 481 0.33 22.40 22.37
C HIS A 481 0.75 20.94 22.39
N THR A 482 1.95 20.62 21.91
CA THR A 482 2.55 19.31 22.11
C THR A 482 4.02 19.45 22.49
N ASN A 483 4.58 18.45 23.14
CA ASN A 483 6.03 18.26 23.29
C ASN A 483 6.56 17.16 22.34
N PHE A 484 5.78 16.80 21.32
CA PHE A 484 6.08 15.76 20.35
C PHE A 484 5.53 16.12 18.97
N SER A 485 6.09 15.53 17.92
CA SER A 485 5.52 15.53 16.57
C SER A 485 5.12 14.13 16.13
N LEU A 486 4.21 14.06 15.16
CA LEU A 486 3.65 12.85 14.56
C LEU A 486 4.03 12.82 13.09
N LYS A 487 4.81 11.81 12.70
CA LYS A 487 5.06 11.52 11.30
C LYS A 487 4.10 10.41 10.82
N PRO A 488 3.23 10.67 9.84
CA PRO A 488 2.37 9.63 9.27
C PRO A 488 3.21 8.53 8.63
N ILE A 489 2.94 7.28 8.98
CA ILE A 489 3.54 6.12 8.33
C ILE A 489 2.55 5.56 7.31
N PHE A 490 1.40 5.06 7.77
CA PHE A 490 0.28 4.65 6.91
C PHE A 490 -1.02 4.47 7.72
N HIS A 491 -2.13 4.36 6.99
CA HIS A 491 -3.47 4.09 7.47
C HIS A 491 -3.83 2.66 7.08
N ILE A 492 -4.31 1.87 8.03
CA ILE A 492 -4.81 0.52 7.79
C ILE A 492 -6.32 0.64 7.55
N ASP A 493 -6.72 0.37 6.32
CA ASP A 493 -8.13 0.37 5.95
C ASP A 493 -8.82 -0.92 6.40
N SER A 494 -10.04 -0.78 6.92
CA SER A 494 -10.86 -1.89 7.35
C SER A 494 -12.34 -1.62 7.07
N THR A 495 -13.04 -2.68 6.66
CA THR A 495 -14.49 -2.63 6.44
C THR A 495 -15.28 -2.44 7.74
N ASN A 496 -14.67 -2.71 8.89
CA ASN A 496 -15.20 -2.37 10.20
C ASN A 496 -14.52 -1.10 10.69
N VAL A 497 -15.31 -0.05 10.92
CA VAL A 497 -14.81 1.28 11.31
C VAL A 497 -13.99 1.23 12.60
N ASN A 498 -14.31 0.30 13.52
CA ASN A 498 -13.59 0.15 14.78
C ASN A 498 -12.22 -0.51 14.64
N ASP A 499 -11.97 -1.20 13.52
CA ASP A 499 -10.69 -1.88 13.25
C ASP A 499 -9.78 -1.05 12.34
N SER A 500 -10.21 0.16 11.94
CA SER A 500 -9.40 1.08 11.15
C SER A 500 -8.38 1.77 12.06
N LEU A 501 -7.10 1.62 11.72
CA LEU A 501 -5.98 2.12 12.51
C LEU A 501 -5.15 3.11 11.70
N ARG A 502 -4.53 4.08 12.37
CA ARG A 502 -3.54 4.99 11.79
C ARG A 502 -2.25 4.88 12.57
N ILE A 503 -1.17 4.62 11.87
CA ILE A 503 0.15 4.44 12.47
C ILE A 503 0.97 5.70 12.29
N TYR A 504 1.47 6.21 13.40
CA TYR A 504 2.33 7.38 13.46
C TYR A 504 3.63 7.04 14.17
N ASP A 505 4.71 7.62 13.68
CA ASP A 505 6.00 7.66 14.35
C ASP A 505 6.09 8.97 15.13
N LEU A 506 6.25 8.87 16.44
CA LEU A 506 6.28 10.00 17.35
C LEU A 506 7.71 10.24 17.81
N VAL A 507 8.13 11.49 17.75
CA VAL A 507 9.39 11.94 18.34
C VAL A 507 9.07 13.07 19.31
N ASN A 508 9.57 12.99 20.54
CA ASN A 508 9.46 14.09 21.49
C ASN A 508 10.65 15.05 21.40
N GLU A 509 10.62 16.12 22.18
CA GLU A 509 11.70 17.13 22.21
C GLU A 509 13.05 16.60 22.69
N ASP A 510 13.06 15.57 23.54
CA ASP A 510 14.27 14.91 24.03
C ASP A 510 14.86 13.93 23.00
N GLY A 511 14.23 13.80 21.83
CA GLY A 511 14.61 12.85 20.78
C GLY A 511 14.14 11.42 21.05
N PHE A 512 13.33 11.20 22.09
CA PHE A 512 12.74 9.90 22.37
C PHE A 512 11.68 9.57 21.31
N ARG A 513 11.81 8.39 20.70
CA ARG A 513 11.02 7.97 19.55
C ARG A 513 10.19 6.73 19.85
N ILE A 514 8.90 6.77 19.55
CA ILE A 514 7.97 5.63 19.67
C ILE A 514 7.08 5.55 18.45
N VAL A 515 6.62 4.35 18.10
CA VAL A 515 5.60 4.15 17.07
C VAL A 515 4.30 3.78 17.76
N LEU A 516 3.21 4.45 17.40
CA LEU A 516 1.88 4.19 17.94
C LEU A 516 0.84 4.05 16.83
N ASP A 517 -0.06 3.11 17.04
CA ASP A 517 -1.30 2.92 16.32
C ASP A 517 -2.46 3.63 17.06
N PHE A 518 -3.32 4.29 16.30
CA PHE A 518 -4.50 4.98 16.80
C PHE A 518 -5.75 4.48 16.11
N ASP A 519 -6.74 4.02 16.89
CA ASP A 519 -8.05 3.68 16.37
C ASP A 519 -8.92 4.92 16.09
N MET A 520 -10.11 4.70 15.50
CA MET A 520 -11.02 5.79 15.15
C MET A 520 -11.55 6.56 16.38
N ASN A 521 -11.70 5.92 17.53
CA ASN A 521 -12.12 6.58 18.77
C ASN A 521 -10.96 7.41 19.35
N GLU A 522 -9.76 6.87 19.40
CA GLU A 522 -8.53 7.56 19.81
C GLU A 522 -8.24 8.77 18.92
N MET A 523 -8.55 8.71 17.62
CA MET A 523 -8.42 9.86 16.71
C MET A 523 -9.59 10.85 16.75
N ASN A 524 -10.73 10.53 17.37
CA ASN A 524 -11.88 11.45 17.44
C ASN A 524 -12.21 11.96 18.84
N SER A 525 -11.67 11.32 19.88
CA SER A 525 -11.84 11.73 21.27
C SER A 525 -10.51 12.23 21.81
N ILE A 526 -10.46 13.53 22.16
CA ILE A 526 -9.26 14.16 22.72
C ILE A 526 -8.78 13.47 24.00
N ASN A 527 -9.70 12.94 24.80
CA ASN A 527 -9.39 12.22 26.03
C ASN A 527 -8.83 10.83 25.73
N ALA A 528 -9.36 10.12 24.74
CA ALA A 528 -8.80 8.84 24.31
C ALA A 528 -7.40 9.02 23.71
N PHE A 529 -7.22 10.03 22.86
CA PHE A 529 -5.94 10.42 22.27
C PHE A 529 -4.86 10.67 23.34
N ARG A 530 -5.17 11.53 24.32
CA ARG A 530 -4.27 11.85 25.45
C ARG A 530 -3.91 10.61 26.25
N ARG A 531 -4.90 9.81 26.64
CA ARG A 531 -4.65 8.56 27.40
C ARG A 531 -3.70 7.62 26.66
N LYS A 532 -3.87 7.45 25.34
CA LYS A 532 -3.00 6.60 24.52
C LYS A 532 -1.56 7.13 24.48
N LEU A 533 -1.37 8.43 24.26
CA LEU A 533 -0.06 9.09 24.26
C LEU A 533 0.65 9.00 25.61
N GLU A 534 -0.03 9.43 26.68
CA GLU A 534 0.52 9.55 28.03
C GLU A 534 0.84 8.18 28.64
N SER A 535 0.15 7.11 28.21
CA SER A 535 0.47 5.74 28.62
C SER A 535 1.85 5.25 28.13
N ARG A 536 2.46 5.95 27.17
CA ARG A 536 3.70 5.54 26.48
C ARG A 536 4.90 6.43 26.82
N GLY A 537 4.76 7.32 27.81
CA GLY A 537 5.84 8.14 28.35
C GLY A 537 5.59 9.64 28.18
N ASN A 538 6.67 10.41 27.98
CA ASN A 538 6.64 11.88 27.93
C ASN A 538 6.08 12.42 26.59
N PHE A 539 4.80 12.15 26.32
CA PHE A 539 4.06 12.61 25.14
C PHE A 539 2.77 13.32 25.60
N LEU A 540 2.82 14.64 25.67
CA LEU A 540 1.77 15.48 26.22
C LEU A 540 1.08 16.28 25.12
N PHE A 541 -0.26 16.24 25.09
CA PHE A 541 -1.10 17.00 24.16
C PHE A 541 -1.99 17.98 24.93
N TRP A 542 -1.61 19.26 24.94
CA TRP A 542 -2.34 20.36 25.58
C TRP A 542 -3.38 21.03 24.65
N GLY A 543 -3.55 20.53 23.43
CA GLY A 543 -4.49 21.09 22.44
C GLY A 543 -5.97 20.94 22.82
N THR A 544 -6.85 21.65 22.09
CA THR A 544 -8.32 21.50 22.17
C THR A 544 -8.84 20.60 21.04
N GLU A 545 -10.15 20.33 20.99
CA GLU A 545 -10.75 19.58 19.89
C GLU A 545 -10.50 20.25 18.52
N THR A 546 -10.50 21.58 18.47
CA THR A 546 -10.17 22.34 17.26
C THR A 546 -8.73 22.08 16.80
N HIS A 547 -7.77 22.09 17.73
CA HIS A 547 -6.37 21.79 17.40
C HIS A 547 -6.21 20.34 16.92
N MET A 548 -6.92 19.40 17.55
CA MET A 548 -6.94 18.00 17.12
C MET A 548 -7.53 17.86 15.70
N ALA A 549 -8.58 18.60 15.36
CA ALA A 549 -9.17 18.60 14.02
C ALA A 549 -8.20 19.14 12.96
N GLN A 550 -7.49 20.24 13.25
CA GLN A 550 -6.46 20.80 12.37
C GLN A 550 -5.31 19.81 12.15
N LEU A 551 -4.81 19.20 13.22
CA LEU A 551 -3.76 18.18 13.16
C LEU A 551 -4.18 17.00 12.28
N LYS A 552 -5.42 16.52 12.43
CA LYS A 552 -5.98 15.47 11.57
C LYS A 552 -6.01 15.84 10.09
N MET A 553 -6.33 17.08 9.73
CA MET A 553 -6.36 17.51 8.33
C MET A 553 -5.01 17.30 7.63
N LYS A 554 -3.91 17.61 8.31
CA LYS A 554 -2.56 17.37 7.80
C LYS A 554 -2.26 15.88 7.76
N LEU A 555 -2.38 15.21 8.91
CA LEU A 555 -2.02 13.81 9.05
C LEU A 555 -2.78 12.93 8.05
N TYR A 556 -4.09 13.10 7.91
CA TYR A 556 -4.91 12.27 7.02
C TYR A 556 -4.57 12.50 5.55
N LYS A 557 -4.18 13.72 5.16
CA LYS A 557 -3.79 14.04 3.79
C LYS A 557 -2.43 13.44 3.42
N GLU A 558 -1.53 13.33 4.37
CA GLU A 558 -0.16 12.82 4.16
C GLU A 558 -0.05 11.30 4.36
N THR A 559 -1.07 10.67 4.95
CA THR A 559 -1.06 9.24 5.24
C THR A 559 -1.39 8.42 3.99
N THR A 560 -0.53 7.47 3.63
CA THR A 560 -0.84 6.45 2.60
C THR A 560 -1.74 5.36 3.18
N THR A 561 -2.72 4.89 2.43
CA THR A 561 -3.59 3.78 2.86
C THR A 561 -3.01 2.44 2.44
N CYS A 562 -3.06 1.48 3.37
CA CYS A 562 -2.68 0.08 3.20
C CYS A 562 -3.86 -0.84 3.54
N THR A 563 -3.91 -1.99 2.89
CA THR A 563 -4.85 -3.09 3.21
C THR A 563 -4.16 -4.11 4.10
N GLU A 564 -4.75 -4.45 5.25
CA GLU A 564 -4.18 -5.47 6.14
C GLU A 564 -4.34 -6.89 5.57
N ILE A 565 -3.26 -7.66 5.61
CA ILE A 565 -3.29 -9.10 5.34
C ILE A 565 -3.68 -9.84 6.62
N LYS A 566 -4.97 -10.19 6.73
CA LYS A 566 -5.53 -10.88 7.90
C LYS A 566 -5.11 -12.34 8.04
N ASN A 567 -4.85 -13.02 6.91
CA ASN A 567 -4.41 -14.42 6.88
C ASN A 567 -3.19 -14.52 5.96
N LEU A 568 -2.07 -15.04 6.46
CA LEU A 568 -0.88 -15.29 5.66
C LEU A 568 -1.12 -16.46 4.68
N GLY A 569 -0.22 -16.63 3.71
CA GLY A 569 -0.36 -17.59 2.62
C GLY A 569 -0.90 -16.96 1.34
N TRP A 570 -1.57 -17.73 0.50
CA TRP A 570 -2.02 -17.26 -0.82
C TRP A 570 -3.07 -16.14 -0.76
N GLN A 571 -2.84 -15.05 -1.50
CA GLN A 571 -3.72 -13.89 -1.61
C GLN A 571 -4.41 -13.82 -2.98
N LYS A 572 -5.62 -13.25 -3.04
CA LYS A 572 -6.39 -13.12 -4.29
C LYS A 572 -5.73 -12.16 -5.28
N GLU A 573 -4.88 -11.27 -4.77
CA GLU A 573 -4.09 -10.29 -5.50
C GLU A 573 -2.93 -10.93 -6.28
N GLY A 574 -2.69 -12.24 -6.14
CA GLY A 574 -1.74 -12.97 -6.99
C GLY A 574 -0.35 -13.13 -6.39
N PHE A 575 -0.19 -12.99 -5.08
CA PHE A 575 1.06 -13.23 -4.37
C PHE A 575 0.86 -14.11 -3.13
N TRP A 576 1.96 -14.64 -2.62
CA TRP A 576 2.00 -15.37 -1.35
C TRP A 576 2.49 -14.46 -0.24
N ALA A 577 1.71 -14.31 0.83
CA ALA A 577 2.07 -13.51 1.98
C ALA A 577 2.81 -14.33 3.05
N TRP A 578 3.98 -13.85 3.45
CA TRP A 578 4.76 -14.30 4.59
C TRP A 578 4.68 -13.26 5.69
N SER A 579 4.98 -13.61 6.94
CA SER A 579 4.99 -12.63 8.03
C SER A 579 6.06 -11.53 7.86
N ASN A 580 7.09 -11.77 7.05
CA ASN A 580 8.22 -10.85 6.78
C ASN A 580 8.28 -10.33 5.33
N GLY A 581 7.26 -10.57 4.50
CA GLY A 581 7.26 -10.11 3.11
C GLY A 581 6.28 -10.87 2.23
N ILE A 582 6.40 -10.73 0.92
CA ILE A 582 5.56 -11.42 -0.06
C ILE A 582 6.42 -12.10 -1.12
N SER A 583 6.02 -13.28 -1.59
CA SER A 583 6.60 -13.92 -2.77
C SER A 583 5.69 -13.76 -3.97
N THR A 584 6.30 -13.36 -5.08
CA THR A 584 5.66 -13.09 -6.36
C THR A 584 6.33 -13.90 -7.46
N GLU A 585 5.79 -13.88 -8.67
CA GLU A 585 6.44 -14.45 -9.86
C GLU A 585 7.84 -13.85 -10.13
N ASN A 586 8.08 -12.61 -9.66
CA ASN A 586 9.35 -11.91 -9.83
C ASN A 586 10.31 -12.08 -8.64
N GLY A 587 9.94 -12.89 -7.64
CA GLY A 587 10.74 -13.12 -6.44
C GLY A 587 10.13 -12.58 -5.15
N PHE A 588 10.92 -12.58 -4.08
CA PHE A 588 10.51 -12.16 -2.74
C PHE A 588 10.72 -10.65 -2.52
N ILE A 589 9.72 -9.99 -1.94
CA ILE A 589 9.73 -8.57 -1.58
C ILE A 589 9.55 -8.49 -0.05
N PRO A 590 10.56 -8.07 0.72
CA PRO A 590 10.44 -7.96 2.17
C PRO A 590 9.50 -6.82 2.57
N VAL A 591 8.89 -6.93 3.74
CA VAL A 591 8.21 -5.79 4.37
C VAL A 591 9.24 -4.78 4.91
N ASP A 592 8.85 -3.51 5.01
CA ASP A 592 9.63 -2.50 5.70
C ASP A 592 9.64 -2.68 7.23
N ASP A 593 10.38 -1.83 7.94
CA ASP A 593 10.48 -1.82 9.40
C ASP A 593 9.13 -1.73 10.14
N TYR A 594 8.10 -1.25 9.47
CA TYR A 594 6.76 -1.08 10.02
C TYR A 594 5.82 -2.18 9.56
N GLY A 595 6.24 -3.13 8.74
CA GLY A 595 5.40 -4.21 8.22
C GLY A 595 4.63 -3.85 6.95
N ARG A 596 4.97 -2.76 6.26
CA ARG A 596 4.35 -2.41 4.97
C ARG A 596 5.09 -3.05 3.81
N VAL A 597 4.34 -3.43 2.78
CA VAL A 597 4.90 -3.89 1.49
C VAL A 597 4.04 -3.38 0.33
N ASP A 598 4.69 -2.89 -0.71
CA ASP A 598 4.03 -2.35 -1.90
C ASP A 598 4.02 -3.43 -2.99
N PHE A 599 2.87 -3.65 -3.62
CA PHE A 599 2.72 -4.58 -4.73
C PHE A 599 1.79 -4.01 -5.79
N GLU A 600 2.31 -3.88 -7.02
CA GLU A 600 1.67 -3.17 -8.13
C GLU A 600 1.27 -1.73 -7.76
N ILE A 601 -0.03 -1.44 -7.73
CA ILE A 601 -0.60 -0.12 -7.40
C ILE A 601 -1.20 -0.06 -5.99
N GLN A 602 -1.08 -1.14 -5.20
CA GLN A 602 -1.68 -1.27 -3.86
C GLN A 602 -0.59 -1.43 -2.80
N ASN A 603 -0.90 -1.00 -1.57
CA ASN A 603 -0.02 -1.17 -0.42
C ASN A 603 -0.67 -2.12 0.58
N PHE A 604 0.13 -3.02 1.15
CA PHE A 604 -0.32 -4.04 2.10
C PHE A 604 0.40 -3.90 3.44
N TYR A 605 -0.28 -4.34 4.50
CA TYR A 605 0.25 -4.32 5.86
C TYR A 605 0.28 -5.73 6.46
N ILE A 606 1.44 -6.11 7.00
CA ILE A 606 1.74 -7.40 7.64
C ILE A 606 2.37 -7.11 9.03
N PRO A 607 1.60 -7.23 10.12
CA PRO A 607 1.99 -6.67 11.42
C PRO A 607 3.08 -7.45 12.17
N ALA A 608 3.23 -8.75 11.89
CA ALA A 608 3.94 -9.71 12.74
C ALA A 608 5.39 -9.31 13.09
N PHE A 609 6.13 -8.76 12.12
CA PHE A 609 7.52 -8.31 12.29
C PHE A 609 7.67 -6.78 12.40
N SER A 610 6.58 -6.03 12.44
CA SER A 610 6.63 -4.57 12.59
C SER A 610 7.28 -4.17 13.92
N ARG A 611 7.99 -3.03 13.94
CA ARG A 611 8.57 -2.45 15.17
C ARG A 611 7.52 -2.19 16.28
N ILE A 612 6.24 -2.09 15.92
CA ILE A 612 5.11 -1.91 16.84
C ILE A 612 4.95 -3.14 17.72
N TYR A 613 4.92 -4.32 17.10
CA TYR A 613 4.58 -5.57 17.77
C TYR A 613 5.78 -6.46 18.06
N ILE A 614 6.93 -6.28 17.41
CA ILE A 614 8.08 -7.20 17.51
C ILE A 614 8.56 -7.46 18.95
N LYS A 615 8.39 -6.48 19.86
CA LYS A 615 8.74 -6.62 21.28
C LYS A 615 7.65 -7.30 22.12
N ASP A 616 6.41 -7.31 21.65
CA ASP A 616 5.30 -7.98 22.30
C ASP A 616 5.33 -9.48 21.96
N ARG A 617 5.61 -10.30 22.98
CA ARG A 617 5.67 -11.75 22.88
C ARG A 617 4.31 -12.42 23.04
N SER A 618 3.23 -11.67 23.28
CA SER A 618 1.88 -12.22 23.45
C SER A 618 1.08 -12.27 22.15
N VAL A 619 1.51 -11.54 21.10
CA VAL A 619 0.82 -11.44 19.81
C VAL A 619 1.66 -11.99 18.67
N PHE A 620 1.00 -12.47 17.62
CA PHE A 620 1.59 -12.95 16.36
C PHE A 620 2.61 -14.10 16.51
N LEU A 621 2.48 -14.93 17.55
CA LEU A 621 3.46 -15.97 17.88
C LEU A 621 3.63 -17.00 16.77
N ASP A 622 2.53 -17.46 16.18
CA ASP A 622 2.55 -18.48 15.13
C ASP A 622 2.77 -17.85 13.74
N GLU A 623 2.23 -16.65 13.51
CA GLU A 623 2.49 -15.86 12.31
C GLU A 623 3.99 -15.62 12.11
N ARG A 624 4.73 -15.29 13.18
CA ARG A 624 6.19 -15.08 13.11
C ARG A 624 6.98 -16.34 12.74
N LYS A 625 6.42 -17.53 13.00
CA LYS A 625 7.01 -18.78 12.53
C LYS A 625 6.72 -18.99 11.05
N PHE A 626 5.58 -18.52 10.55
CA PHE A 626 5.19 -18.53 9.15
C PHE A 626 5.92 -17.43 8.36
N ARG A 627 7.19 -17.65 8.01
CA ARG A 627 8.06 -16.62 7.42
C ARG A 627 8.90 -17.15 6.27
N PHE A 628 9.24 -16.27 5.35
CA PHE A 628 10.21 -16.56 4.31
C PHE A 628 11.62 -16.59 4.89
N MET A 629 12.36 -17.63 4.52
CA MET A 629 13.74 -17.93 4.89
C MET A 629 14.44 -18.37 3.61
N GLU A 630 15.41 -17.56 3.18
CA GLU A 630 16.21 -17.83 1.98
C GLU A 630 17.30 -18.87 2.29
N ASN A 631 17.51 -19.80 1.36
CA ASN A 631 18.49 -20.88 1.49
C ASN A 631 18.88 -21.45 0.12
N GLU A 632 19.93 -22.26 0.08
CA GLU A 632 20.46 -22.92 -1.12
C GLU A 632 19.99 -24.37 -1.28
N ILE A 633 19.22 -24.89 -0.31
CA ILE A 633 18.71 -26.28 -0.35
C ILE A 633 17.75 -26.45 -1.54
N THR A 634 18.01 -27.43 -2.39
CA THR A 634 17.19 -27.69 -3.58
C THR A 634 16.02 -28.64 -3.28
N ILE A 635 15.00 -28.63 -4.16
CA ILE A 635 13.84 -29.53 -4.05
C ILE A 635 14.27 -31.02 -4.02
N PRO A 636 15.16 -31.50 -4.92
CA PRO A 636 15.63 -32.89 -4.87
C PRO A 636 16.35 -33.24 -3.56
N GLN A 637 17.19 -32.32 -3.05
CA GLN A 637 17.93 -32.55 -1.80
C GLN A 637 16.98 -32.69 -0.61
N TRP A 638 15.99 -31.80 -0.50
CA TRP A 638 14.98 -31.88 0.55
C TRP A 638 14.13 -33.15 0.42
N ALA A 639 13.61 -33.42 -0.78
CA ALA A 639 12.72 -34.56 -1.00
C ALA A 639 13.42 -35.90 -0.76
N SER A 640 14.69 -36.05 -1.19
CA SER A 640 15.49 -37.24 -0.90
C SER A 640 15.65 -37.45 0.61
N LYS A 641 15.99 -36.41 1.38
CA LYS A 641 16.14 -36.54 2.85
C LYS A 641 14.82 -36.89 3.54
N MET A 642 13.70 -36.38 3.05
CA MET A 642 12.37 -36.79 3.53
C MET A 642 12.12 -38.28 3.29
N VAL A 643 12.42 -38.77 2.08
CA VAL A 643 12.23 -40.18 1.70
C VAL A 643 13.19 -41.10 2.48
N ASP A 644 14.44 -40.69 2.72
CA ASP A 644 15.40 -41.46 3.51
C ASP A 644 14.92 -41.72 4.95
N VAL A 645 14.16 -40.77 5.52
CA VAL A 645 13.68 -40.83 6.91
C VAL A 645 12.31 -41.50 7.04
N PHE A 646 11.36 -41.15 6.16
CA PHE A 646 9.96 -41.60 6.28
C PHE A 646 9.50 -42.58 5.20
N GLY A 647 10.36 -42.90 4.23
CA GLY A 647 10.06 -43.84 3.14
C GLY A 647 8.82 -43.43 2.34
N ASP A 648 7.92 -44.39 2.12
CA ASP A 648 6.70 -44.19 1.34
C ASP A 648 5.75 -43.15 1.96
N ASN A 649 5.74 -42.99 3.29
CA ASN A 649 4.95 -41.95 3.95
C ASN A 649 5.43 -40.54 3.58
N ALA A 650 6.74 -40.34 3.32
CA ALA A 650 7.25 -39.06 2.83
C ALA A 650 6.72 -38.74 1.43
N LYS A 651 6.62 -39.73 0.53
CA LYS A 651 6.11 -39.51 -0.84
C LYS A 651 4.66 -39.03 -0.83
N ILE A 652 3.81 -39.66 -0.02
CA ILE A 652 2.41 -39.21 0.20
C ILE A 652 2.40 -37.82 0.84
N GLY A 653 3.24 -37.58 1.86
CA GLY A 653 3.35 -36.29 2.54
C GLY A 653 3.76 -35.15 1.61
N ILE A 654 4.73 -35.38 0.72
CA ILE A 654 5.18 -34.41 -0.29
C ILE A 654 4.05 -34.10 -1.29
N ALA A 655 3.37 -35.14 -1.80
CA ALA A 655 2.22 -34.96 -2.69
C ALA A 655 1.08 -34.17 -2.00
N TYR A 656 0.80 -34.48 -0.73
CA TYR A 656 -0.18 -33.76 0.08
C TYR A 656 0.21 -32.29 0.30
N TYR A 657 1.49 -32.02 0.55
CA TYR A 657 2.02 -30.66 0.69
C TYR A 657 1.87 -29.85 -0.60
N ILE A 658 2.22 -30.43 -1.76
CA ILE A 658 2.03 -29.79 -3.06
C ILE A 658 0.54 -29.50 -3.29
N ALA A 659 -0.33 -30.45 -2.96
CA ALA A 659 -1.77 -30.23 -3.04
C ALA A 659 -2.25 -29.10 -2.13
N ALA A 660 -1.72 -29.01 -0.90
CA ALA A 660 -2.09 -28.01 0.08
C ALA A 660 -1.81 -26.57 -0.38
N ILE A 661 -0.66 -26.33 -1.03
CA ILE A 661 -0.29 -24.99 -1.52
C ILE A 661 -1.19 -24.49 -2.68
N PHE A 662 -1.92 -25.40 -3.32
CA PHE A 662 -2.94 -25.12 -4.35
C PHE A 662 -4.38 -25.47 -3.91
N ARG A 663 -4.61 -25.64 -2.60
CA ARG A 663 -5.86 -26.16 -2.03
C ARG A 663 -7.11 -25.40 -2.45
N ASP A 664 -7.07 -24.08 -2.48
CA ASP A 664 -8.21 -23.24 -2.91
C ASP A 664 -8.68 -23.56 -4.34
N HIS A 665 -7.77 -23.90 -5.24
CA HIS A 665 -8.13 -24.32 -6.60
C HIS A 665 -8.82 -25.68 -6.59
N MET A 666 -8.32 -26.63 -5.80
CA MET A 666 -8.96 -27.95 -5.64
C MET A 666 -10.36 -27.83 -5.02
N LEU A 667 -10.51 -26.98 -4.02
CA LEU A 667 -11.82 -26.66 -3.44
C LEU A 667 -12.75 -26.00 -4.46
N HIS A 668 -12.23 -25.17 -5.36
CA HIS A 668 -13.04 -24.59 -6.42
C HIS A 668 -13.64 -25.67 -7.32
N LEU A 669 -12.83 -26.67 -7.71
CA LEU A 669 -13.21 -27.77 -8.58
C LEU A 669 -14.11 -28.82 -7.91
N PHE A 670 -13.72 -29.31 -6.73
CA PHE A 670 -14.33 -30.50 -6.12
C PHE A 670 -15.16 -30.22 -4.86
N LYS A 671 -15.09 -28.99 -4.32
CA LYS A 671 -15.75 -28.58 -3.07
C LYS A 671 -15.30 -29.35 -1.82
N ASN A 672 -14.24 -30.14 -1.91
CA ASN A 672 -13.67 -30.86 -0.78
C ASN A 672 -12.14 -30.96 -0.87
N PHE A 673 -11.51 -31.30 0.26
CA PHE A 673 -10.08 -31.56 0.36
C PHE A 673 -9.80 -32.55 1.51
N PRO A 674 -9.07 -33.66 1.27
CA PRO A 674 -8.86 -34.70 2.28
C PRO A 674 -7.97 -34.26 3.44
N LEU A 675 -8.17 -34.88 4.60
CA LEU A 675 -7.25 -34.74 5.75
C LEU A 675 -6.11 -35.76 5.61
N LEU A 676 -4.89 -35.40 6.01
CA LEU A 676 -3.78 -36.35 6.10
C LEU A 676 -3.73 -36.90 7.53
N ASN A 677 -3.80 -38.22 7.70
CA ASN A 677 -3.80 -38.85 9.01
C ASN A 677 -2.51 -39.64 9.25
N LEU A 678 -1.74 -39.25 10.27
CA LEU A 678 -0.47 -39.85 10.66
C LEU A 678 -0.64 -40.59 11.98
N PHE A 679 -0.64 -41.92 11.96
CA PHE A 679 -0.90 -42.70 13.18
C PHE A 679 0.08 -43.85 13.38
N GLY A 680 0.22 -44.26 14.64
CA GLY A 680 1.09 -45.36 15.05
C GLY A 680 1.64 -45.19 16.47
N PRO A 681 2.37 -46.19 16.99
CA PRO A 681 2.93 -46.17 18.34
C PRO A 681 3.79 -44.93 18.65
N LYS A 682 4.03 -44.66 19.92
CA LYS A 682 4.92 -43.57 20.33
C LYS A 682 6.36 -43.88 19.87
N GLY A 683 7.07 -42.87 19.38
CA GLY A 683 8.47 -43.01 18.96
C GLY A 683 8.69 -43.38 17.49
N THR A 684 7.63 -43.57 16.70
CA THR A 684 7.73 -44.02 15.29
C THR A 684 7.91 -42.91 14.25
N GLY A 685 8.15 -41.67 14.68
CA GLY A 685 8.39 -40.54 13.75
C GLY A 685 7.14 -39.88 13.14
N LYS A 686 5.91 -40.31 13.47
CA LYS A 686 4.66 -39.71 12.93
C LYS A 686 4.54 -38.19 13.08
N SER A 687 4.72 -37.67 14.29
CA SER A 687 4.67 -36.23 14.58
C SER A 687 5.82 -35.50 13.90
N GLN A 688 6.93 -36.20 13.67
CA GLN A 688 8.07 -35.62 12.98
C GLN A 688 7.76 -35.37 11.50
N LEU A 689 7.08 -36.27 10.79
CA LEU A 689 6.69 -36.01 9.41
C LEU A 689 5.82 -34.74 9.30
N ALA A 690 4.86 -34.54 10.22
CA ALA A 690 4.05 -33.33 10.27
C ALA A 690 4.91 -32.06 10.48
N VAL A 691 5.88 -32.12 11.39
CA VAL A 691 6.83 -31.03 11.63
C VAL A 691 7.65 -30.73 10.38
N SER A 692 8.19 -31.76 9.73
CA SER A 692 9.03 -31.63 8.54
C SER A 692 8.27 -30.97 7.38
N LEU A 693 7.01 -31.33 7.18
CA LEU A 693 6.14 -30.67 6.19
C LEU A 693 5.81 -29.23 6.59
N ALA A 694 5.62 -28.94 7.88
CA ALA A 694 5.34 -27.59 8.37
C ALA A 694 6.55 -26.63 8.22
N CYS A 695 7.80 -27.15 8.25
CA CYS A 695 9.01 -26.37 8.01
C CYS A 695 9.08 -25.75 6.61
N MET A 696 8.28 -26.24 5.65
CA MET A 696 8.11 -25.63 4.33
C MET A 696 7.47 -24.23 4.40
N PHE A 697 6.92 -23.84 5.55
CA PHE A 697 6.29 -22.53 5.73
C PHE A 697 7.11 -21.59 6.64
N GLY A 698 8.31 -22.01 7.06
CA GLY A 698 9.23 -21.19 7.86
C GLY A 698 9.79 -21.99 9.03
N VAL A 699 9.62 -21.47 10.25
CA VAL A 699 10.03 -22.16 11.47
C VAL A 699 8.99 -23.20 11.87
N GLN A 700 9.43 -24.24 12.58
CA GLN A 700 8.57 -25.28 13.14
C GLN A 700 7.33 -24.70 13.84
N GLN A 701 6.15 -25.09 13.34
CA GLN A 701 4.84 -24.67 13.85
C GLN A 701 4.45 -25.46 15.10
N THR A 702 3.60 -24.86 15.95
CA THR A 702 3.08 -25.53 17.14
C THR A 702 1.83 -26.36 16.78
N PRO A 703 1.75 -27.65 17.18
CA PRO A 703 0.55 -28.43 16.95
C PRO A 703 -0.61 -27.95 17.82
N TYR A 704 -1.82 -28.12 17.30
CA TYR A 704 -3.03 -27.98 18.09
C TYR A 704 -3.34 -29.31 18.80
N ASN A 705 -3.35 -29.31 20.13
CA ASN A 705 -3.73 -30.49 20.90
C ASN A 705 -5.26 -30.67 20.91
N ILE A 706 -5.77 -31.71 20.26
CA ILE A 706 -7.22 -31.90 20.08
C ILE A 706 -7.97 -32.24 21.39
N HIS A 707 -7.30 -32.85 22.38
CA HIS A 707 -7.93 -33.17 23.66
C HIS A 707 -8.09 -31.94 24.54
N ASN A 708 -6.99 -31.23 24.78
CA ASN A 708 -6.96 -30.09 25.70
C ASN A 708 -7.59 -28.84 25.10
N GLY A 709 -7.61 -28.74 23.77
CA GLY A 709 -8.10 -27.59 23.06
C GLY A 709 -9.63 -27.49 22.96
N THR A 710 -10.15 -26.27 22.91
CA THR A 710 -11.59 -25.98 22.73
C THR A 710 -12.01 -26.04 21.26
N LYS A 711 -13.29 -26.24 20.97
CA LYS A 711 -13.78 -26.18 19.57
C LYS A 711 -13.53 -24.82 18.89
N ALA A 712 -13.46 -23.73 19.67
CA ALA A 712 -13.16 -22.41 19.13
C ALA A 712 -11.67 -22.29 18.74
N GLY A 713 -10.77 -22.74 19.61
CA GLY A 713 -9.34 -22.76 19.32
C GLY A 713 -9.00 -23.63 18.10
N LEU A 714 -9.67 -24.77 17.94
CA LEU A 714 -9.51 -25.62 16.75
C LEU A 714 -9.92 -24.88 15.46
N ALA A 715 -11.04 -24.17 15.50
CA ALA A 715 -11.54 -23.43 14.35
C ALA A 715 -10.63 -22.24 13.97
N GLU A 716 -10.01 -21.60 14.97
CA GLU A 716 -9.02 -20.53 14.76
C GLU A 716 -7.73 -21.08 14.15
N HIS A 717 -7.23 -22.21 14.67
CA HIS A 717 -6.02 -22.88 14.18
C HIS A 717 -6.08 -23.22 12.68
N ILE A 718 -7.21 -23.76 12.21
CA ILE A 718 -7.40 -24.13 10.79
C ILE A 718 -7.72 -22.94 9.87
N GLN A 719 -8.06 -21.78 10.45
CA GLN A 719 -8.36 -20.55 9.71
C GLN A 719 -7.10 -19.71 9.49
N GLN A 720 -6.09 -19.85 10.34
CA GLN A 720 -4.99 -18.90 10.48
C GLN A 720 -4.25 -18.62 9.16
N PHE A 721 -3.93 -19.67 8.41
CA PHE A 721 -3.10 -19.60 7.20
C PHE A 721 -3.79 -20.19 5.97
N ARG A 722 -3.69 -19.50 4.83
CA ARG A 722 -4.31 -19.91 3.56
C ARG A 722 -3.37 -20.79 2.75
N ASN A 723 -3.92 -21.89 2.22
CA ASN A 723 -3.18 -22.85 1.40
C ASN A 723 -1.94 -23.41 2.11
N SER A 724 -1.95 -23.49 3.44
CA SER A 724 -0.87 -24.08 4.22
C SER A 724 -1.32 -25.39 4.88
N LEU A 725 -0.49 -25.89 5.80
CA LEU A 725 -0.82 -27.01 6.66
C LEU A 725 -1.18 -26.52 8.07
N ALA A 726 -2.26 -27.07 8.63
CA ALA A 726 -2.63 -26.96 10.04
C ALA A 726 -2.49 -28.34 10.69
N TRP A 727 -1.56 -28.45 11.63
CA TRP A 727 -1.27 -29.70 12.31
C TRP A 727 -2.05 -29.81 13.63
N ILE A 728 -2.85 -30.87 13.74
CA ILE A 728 -3.62 -31.27 14.91
C ILE A 728 -2.99 -32.56 15.46
N ASP A 729 -2.60 -32.56 16.73
CA ASP A 729 -1.91 -33.68 17.36
C ASP A 729 -2.68 -34.27 18.53
N GLU A 730 -2.19 -35.41 19.02
CA GLU A 730 -2.74 -36.20 20.12
C GLU A 730 -4.14 -36.74 19.84
N TYR A 731 -4.45 -37.14 18.60
CA TYR A 731 -5.71 -37.80 18.29
C TYR A 731 -5.84 -39.18 18.97
N LYS A 732 -7.03 -39.43 19.50
CA LYS A 732 -7.52 -40.73 20.00
C LYS A 732 -9.00 -40.89 19.63
N ASN A 733 -9.51 -42.12 19.63
CA ASN A 733 -10.91 -42.38 19.30
C ASN A 733 -11.91 -41.89 20.37
N ASN A 734 -11.44 -41.59 21.59
CA ASN A 734 -12.29 -41.10 22.68
C ASN A 734 -12.45 -39.57 22.73
N ILE A 735 -12.14 -38.85 21.64
CA ILE A 735 -12.41 -37.40 21.55
C ILE A 735 -13.91 -37.10 21.56
N ASP A 736 -14.27 -35.88 21.97
CA ASP A 736 -15.66 -35.42 21.99
C ASP A 736 -16.31 -35.57 20.61
N TYR A 737 -17.55 -36.09 20.58
CA TYR A 737 -18.29 -36.28 19.32
C TYR A 737 -18.42 -34.99 18.50
N GLU A 738 -18.55 -33.82 19.15
CA GLU A 738 -18.56 -32.53 18.44
C GLU A 738 -17.25 -32.21 17.70
N LYS A 739 -16.11 -32.69 18.21
CA LYS A 739 -14.81 -32.54 17.54
C LYS A 739 -14.71 -33.47 16.34
N VAL A 740 -15.27 -34.69 16.44
CA VAL A 740 -15.42 -35.62 15.30
C VAL A 740 -16.22 -34.96 14.18
N GLU A 741 -17.37 -34.36 14.49
CA GLU A 741 -18.18 -33.61 13.51
C GLU A 741 -17.42 -32.42 12.89
N THR A 742 -16.62 -31.72 13.70
CA THR A 742 -15.77 -30.63 13.20
C THR A 742 -14.70 -31.15 12.24
N LEU A 743 -14.05 -32.28 12.53
CA LEU A 743 -13.09 -32.91 11.61
C LEU A 743 -13.76 -33.36 10.30
N LYS A 744 -15.00 -33.89 10.36
CA LYS A 744 -15.78 -34.23 9.16
C LYS A 744 -16.09 -32.99 8.32
N SER A 745 -16.44 -31.86 8.93
CA SER A 745 -16.80 -30.64 8.21
C SER A 745 -15.61 -29.94 7.53
N ILE A 746 -14.39 -30.16 8.05
CA ILE A 746 -13.14 -29.66 7.43
C ILE A 746 -12.95 -30.19 6.01
N TYR A 747 -13.32 -31.45 5.76
CA TYR A 747 -13.23 -32.08 4.44
C TYR A 747 -14.01 -31.29 3.39
N ASP A 748 -15.23 -30.86 3.72
CA ASP A 748 -16.11 -30.07 2.86
C ASP A 748 -15.78 -28.56 2.91
N SER A 749 -14.70 -28.18 3.61
CA SER A 749 -14.30 -26.80 3.89
C SER A 749 -15.40 -25.95 4.55
N ILE A 750 -16.29 -26.60 5.31
CA ILE A 750 -17.38 -25.98 6.07
C ILE A 750 -16.87 -25.67 7.48
N GLY A 751 -16.71 -24.38 7.78
CA GLY A 751 -16.32 -23.96 9.12
C GLY A 751 -17.50 -23.69 10.05
N ARG A 752 -17.18 -23.18 11.23
CA ARG A 752 -18.12 -23.04 12.33
C ARG A 752 -18.93 -21.77 12.19
N ASN A 753 -20.24 -21.89 12.30
CA ASN A 753 -21.15 -20.75 12.40
C ASN A 753 -21.19 -20.21 13.84
N ARG A 754 -21.07 -18.89 13.97
CA ARG A 754 -21.26 -18.14 15.22
C ARG A 754 -22.13 -16.91 14.93
N LEU A 755 -22.93 -16.49 15.90
CA LEU A 755 -23.59 -15.19 15.86
C LEU A 755 -22.60 -14.14 16.37
N ASN A 756 -22.28 -13.17 15.54
CA ASN A 756 -21.46 -12.03 15.92
C ASN A 756 -22.39 -10.97 16.55
N PHE A 757 -22.30 -10.80 17.87
CA PHE A 757 -23.16 -9.88 18.63
C PHE A 757 -22.81 -8.42 18.34
N ASP A 758 -21.55 -8.12 18.04
CA ASP A 758 -21.07 -6.76 17.77
C ASP A 758 -21.49 -6.27 16.38
N LYS A 759 -21.62 -7.18 15.40
CA LYS A 759 -22.18 -6.91 14.06
C LYS A 759 -23.69 -7.13 13.99
N GLY A 760 -24.43 -6.78 15.05
CA GLY A 760 -25.89 -6.82 15.06
C GLY A 760 -26.48 -8.22 14.95
N LYS A 761 -25.84 -9.21 15.60
CA LYS A 761 -26.24 -10.64 15.57
C LYS A 761 -26.20 -11.28 14.19
N LYS A 762 -25.35 -10.78 13.27
CA LYS A 762 -25.15 -11.44 11.97
C LYS A 762 -24.38 -12.75 12.13
N LYS A 763 -24.73 -13.73 11.29
CA LYS A 763 -24.05 -15.02 11.24
C LYS A 763 -22.67 -14.84 10.60
N GLU A 764 -21.64 -15.22 11.32
CA GLU A 764 -20.25 -15.27 10.89
C GLU A 764 -19.79 -16.71 10.87
N THR A 765 -19.19 -17.14 9.76
CA THR A 765 -18.70 -18.51 9.58
C THR A 765 -17.19 -18.47 9.54
N THR A 766 -16.51 -19.20 10.44
CA THR A 766 -15.05 -19.38 10.35
C THR A 766 -14.73 -20.07 9.03
N GLN A 767 -13.61 -19.71 8.40
CA GLN A 767 -13.19 -20.34 7.15
C GLN A 767 -12.19 -21.45 7.43
N VAL A 768 -12.22 -22.52 6.63
CA VAL A 768 -11.20 -23.57 6.67
C VAL A 768 -10.16 -23.22 5.60
N ASN A 769 -9.08 -22.57 6.02
CA ASN A 769 -8.10 -21.99 5.10
C ASN A 769 -6.91 -22.93 4.84
N SER A 770 -6.54 -23.76 5.82
CA SER A 770 -5.43 -24.70 5.72
C SER A 770 -5.90 -26.13 5.37
N ALA A 771 -5.02 -26.89 4.72
CA ALA A 771 -5.08 -28.35 4.71
C ALA A 771 -4.74 -28.89 6.11
N VAL A 772 -5.33 -30.02 6.51
CA VAL A 772 -5.24 -30.50 7.90
C VAL A 772 -4.48 -31.81 7.98
N ILE A 773 -3.44 -31.81 8.81
CA ILE A 773 -2.72 -33.00 9.23
C ILE A 773 -3.22 -33.38 10.62
N LEU A 774 -3.74 -34.59 10.78
CA LEU A 774 -4.13 -35.16 12.05
C LEU A 774 -3.09 -36.20 12.45
N SER A 775 -2.54 -36.13 13.66
CA SER A 775 -1.68 -37.18 14.19
C SER A 775 -2.15 -37.71 15.53
N GLY A 776 -1.93 -39.01 15.74
CA GLY A 776 -2.40 -39.72 16.92
C GLY A 776 -1.76 -41.08 17.10
N GLN A 777 -2.02 -41.73 18.24
CA GLN A 777 -1.55 -43.09 18.46
C GLN A 777 -2.48 -44.13 17.84
N GLU A 778 -3.74 -43.76 17.66
CA GLU A 778 -4.81 -44.65 17.25
C GLU A 778 -5.25 -44.34 15.81
N MET A 779 -5.73 -45.38 15.13
CA MET A 779 -6.45 -45.23 13.86
C MET A 779 -7.83 -44.60 14.12
N PRO A 780 -8.28 -43.61 13.32
CA PRO A 780 -9.59 -42.93 13.46
C PRO A 780 -10.79 -43.83 13.14
N THR A 781 -11.11 -44.75 14.04
CA THR A 781 -12.22 -45.71 13.91
C THR A 781 -13.49 -45.27 14.62
N VAL A 782 -13.48 -44.11 15.26
CA VAL A 782 -14.64 -43.53 15.98
C VAL A 782 -15.85 -43.25 15.07
N ASP A 783 -15.64 -43.06 13.76
CA ASP A 783 -16.70 -42.76 12.79
C ASP A 783 -16.23 -43.14 11.38
N VAL A 784 -16.96 -44.04 10.71
CA VAL A 784 -16.64 -44.51 9.35
C VAL A 784 -16.65 -43.36 8.32
N ALA A 785 -17.52 -42.37 8.50
CA ALA A 785 -17.59 -41.22 7.63
C ALA A 785 -16.37 -40.29 7.82
N LEU A 786 -15.78 -40.21 9.02
CA LEU A 786 -14.52 -39.52 9.25
C LEU A 786 -13.36 -40.29 8.60
N PHE A 787 -13.35 -41.61 8.77
CA PHE A 787 -12.34 -42.50 8.20
C PHE A 787 -12.16 -42.30 6.69
N SER A 788 -13.26 -42.27 5.92
CA SER A 788 -13.16 -42.14 4.46
C SER A 788 -12.84 -40.72 3.96
N ARG A 789 -12.77 -39.72 4.85
CA ARG A 789 -12.33 -38.34 4.56
C ARG A 789 -10.83 -38.13 4.75
N MET A 790 -10.10 -39.19 5.10
CA MET A 790 -8.68 -39.14 5.45
C MET A 790 -7.84 -39.98 4.50
N ILE A 791 -6.60 -39.53 4.26
CA ILE A 791 -5.53 -40.30 3.63
C ILE A 791 -4.61 -40.80 4.74
N PHE A 792 -4.36 -42.11 4.78
CA PHE A 792 -3.64 -42.74 5.87
C PHE A 792 -2.14 -42.90 5.60
N CYS A 793 -1.33 -42.45 6.56
CA CYS A 793 0.09 -42.76 6.68
C CYS A 793 0.31 -43.47 8.03
N GLN A 794 0.45 -44.79 7.97
CA GLN A 794 0.68 -45.63 9.14
C GLN A 794 2.18 -45.73 9.44
N PHE A 795 2.54 -45.63 10.72
CA PHE A 795 3.92 -45.74 11.21
C PHE A 795 4.04 -46.93 12.16
N ASN A 796 4.79 -47.96 11.74
CA ASN A 796 4.92 -49.21 12.49
C ASN A 796 6.32 -49.44 13.10
N GLN A 797 7.34 -48.73 12.63
CA GLN A 797 8.73 -48.92 13.06
C GLN A 797 9.05 -48.01 14.24
N ASP A 798 9.47 -48.59 15.36
CA ASP A 798 9.90 -47.89 16.58
C ASP A 798 11.39 -48.09 16.92
N GLN A 799 12.09 -48.95 16.18
CA GLN A 799 13.52 -49.19 16.30
C GLN A 799 14.28 -48.70 15.05
N TYR A 800 15.34 -47.92 15.27
CA TYR A 800 16.13 -47.30 14.20
C TYR A 800 17.62 -47.61 14.35
N ASN A 801 18.27 -47.95 13.23
CA ASN A 801 19.70 -48.17 13.16
C ASN A 801 20.48 -46.82 13.15
N ASN A 802 21.81 -46.86 13.23
CA ASN A 802 22.63 -45.65 13.28
C ASN A 802 22.56 -44.81 12.00
N GLU A 803 22.42 -45.45 10.84
CA GLU A 803 22.30 -44.77 9.55
C GLU A 803 20.97 -44.00 9.45
N GLN A 804 19.86 -44.60 9.87
CA GLN A 804 18.54 -43.96 9.94
C GLN A 804 18.53 -42.77 10.93
N LYS A 805 19.23 -42.91 12.06
CA LYS A 805 19.41 -41.79 13.00
C LYS A 805 20.24 -40.66 12.37
N GLN A 806 21.28 -41.00 11.62
CA GLN A 806 22.07 -39.99 10.91
C GLN A 806 21.24 -39.30 9.82
N SER A 807 20.45 -40.03 9.03
CA SER A 807 19.53 -39.44 8.04
C SER A 807 18.51 -38.51 8.70
N TYR A 808 18.02 -38.86 9.89
CA TYR A 808 17.16 -37.99 10.69
C TYR A 808 17.87 -36.70 11.12
N ASP A 809 19.10 -36.81 11.64
CA ASP A 809 19.90 -35.65 12.07
C ASP A 809 20.25 -34.74 10.88
N ASP A 810 20.55 -35.31 9.72
CA ASP A 810 20.75 -34.60 8.46
C ASP A 810 19.50 -33.82 8.04
N LEU A 811 18.33 -34.47 8.09
CA LEU A 811 17.05 -33.83 7.79
C LEU A 811 16.78 -32.66 8.76
N LYS A 812 17.05 -32.86 10.06
CA LYS A 812 16.95 -31.81 11.07
C LYS A 812 17.89 -30.63 10.82
N SER A 813 19.10 -30.91 10.36
CA SER A 813 20.08 -29.90 10.01
C SER A 813 19.57 -29.02 8.86
N ILE A 814 18.97 -29.61 7.81
CA ILE A 814 18.43 -28.81 6.70
C ILE A 814 17.16 -28.03 7.10
N GLU A 815 16.26 -28.64 7.88
CA GLU A 815 15.05 -27.98 8.40
C GLU A 815 15.40 -26.74 9.25
N GLY A 816 16.41 -26.87 10.11
CA GLY A 816 16.86 -25.79 10.99
C GLY A 816 17.39 -24.56 10.25
N LYS A 817 17.85 -24.72 8.99
CA LYS A 817 18.30 -23.60 8.16
C LYS A 817 17.14 -22.89 7.43
N GLY A 818 15.94 -23.49 7.39
CA GLY A 818 14.73 -22.94 6.76
C GLY A 818 14.53 -23.42 5.31
N LEU A 819 13.29 -23.80 4.98
CA LEU A 819 12.91 -24.41 3.70
C LEU A 819 11.82 -23.64 2.93
N SER A 820 11.35 -22.52 3.46
CA SER A 820 10.22 -21.78 2.88
C SER A 820 10.48 -21.18 1.50
N HIS A 821 11.74 -21.05 1.08
CA HIS A 821 12.09 -20.65 -0.28
C HIS A 821 11.64 -21.69 -1.33
N ILE A 822 11.58 -22.98 -0.96
CA ILE A 822 11.04 -24.03 -1.83
C ILE A 822 9.54 -23.80 -2.09
N THR A 823 8.77 -23.45 -1.06
CA THR A 823 7.35 -23.08 -1.23
C THR A 823 7.22 -21.87 -2.15
N ALA A 824 8.04 -20.84 -1.92
CA ALA A 824 8.04 -19.65 -2.78
C ALA A 824 8.36 -19.99 -4.25
N SER A 825 9.33 -20.88 -4.52
CA SER A 825 9.65 -21.30 -5.89
C SER A 825 8.54 -22.10 -6.54
N LEU A 826 7.86 -22.99 -5.80
CA LEU A 826 6.75 -23.78 -6.35
C LEU A 826 5.54 -22.91 -6.71
N ILE A 827 5.28 -21.85 -5.92
CA ILE A 827 4.14 -20.94 -6.15
C ILE A 827 4.28 -20.12 -7.43
N GLN A 828 5.49 -19.91 -7.95
CA GLN A 828 5.71 -19.21 -9.23
C GLN A 828 5.00 -19.90 -10.40
N TYR A 829 4.78 -21.22 -10.33
CA TYR A 829 4.12 -22.02 -11.37
C TYR A 829 2.59 -22.05 -11.26
N ARG A 830 2.01 -21.27 -10.35
CA ARG A 830 0.58 -21.38 -10.00
C ARG A 830 -0.36 -21.12 -11.18
N LYS A 831 -0.09 -20.10 -12.01
CA LYS A 831 -0.96 -19.73 -13.13
C LYS A 831 -1.09 -20.89 -14.12
N GLU A 832 0.01 -21.57 -14.39
CA GLU A 832 0.10 -22.72 -15.29
C GLU A 832 -0.45 -23.99 -14.61
N PHE A 833 -0.15 -24.22 -13.33
CA PHE A 833 -0.70 -25.32 -12.54
C PHE A 833 -2.23 -25.35 -12.60
N VAL A 834 -2.87 -24.20 -12.35
CA VAL A 834 -4.34 -24.04 -12.37
C VAL A 834 -4.95 -24.39 -13.73
N LYS A 835 -4.24 -24.15 -14.84
CA LYS A 835 -4.71 -24.48 -16.19
C LYS A 835 -4.64 -25.98 -16.48
N LEU A 836 -3.57 -26.64 -16.02
CA LEU A 836 -3.28 -28.03 -16.36
C LEU A 836 -3.97 -29.04 -15.44
N TYR A 837 -4.18 -28.66 -14.17
CA TYR A 837 -4.52 -29.59 -13.10
C TYR A 837 -5.78 -30.44 -13.38
N PHE A 838 -6.86 -29.85 -13.88
CA PHE A 838 -8.10 -30.62 -14.11
C PHE A 838 -7.94 -31.73 -15.16
N ASN A 839 -7.16 -31.49 -16.22
CA ASN A 839 -6.91 -32.49 -17.26
C ASN A 839 -6.04 -33.63 -16.72
N VAL A 840 -4.93 -33.28 -16.05
CA VAL A 840 -4.03 -34.25 -15.42
C VAL A 840 -4.76 -35.07 -14.35
N TYR A 841 -5.71 -34.46 -13.62
CA TYR A 841 -6.56 -35.16 -12.67
C TYR A 841 -7.41 -36.25 -13.34
N ASN A 842 -8.08 -35.94 -14.46
CA ASN A 842 -8.90 -36.92 -15.17
C ASN A 842 -8.05 -38.08 -15.73
N GLU A 843 -6.86 -37.78 -16.25
CA GLU A 843 -5.92 -38.81 -16.70
C GLU A 843 -5.43 -39.69 -15.56
N THR A 844 -5.07 -39.08 -14.43
CA THR A 844 -4.62 -39.82 -13.23
C THR A 844 -5.75 -40.67 -12.66
N LEU A 845 -6.99 -40.17 -12.67
CA LEU A 845 -8.15 -40.93 -12.22
C LEU A 845 -8.39 -42.17 -13.09
N ALA A 846 -8.30 -42.02 -14.42
CA ALA A 846 -8.42 -43.15 -15.34
C ALA A 846 -7.33 -44.19 -15.10
N ASP A 847 -6.09 -43.72 -14.88
CA ASP A 847 -4.92 -44.57 -14.65
C ASP A 847 -4.92 -45.28 -13.28
N PHE A 848 -5.51 -44.67 -12.24
CA PHE A 848 -5.76 -45.35 -10.97
C PHE A 848 -6.95 -46.33 -11.07
N ALA A 849 -8.02 -45.95 -11.78
CA ALA A 849 -9.22 -46.77 -11.90
C ALA A 849 -8.94 -48.08 -12.64
N SER A 850 -8.11 -48.06 -13.69
CA SER A 850 -7.73 -49.26 -14.44
C SER A 850 -6.99 -50.30 -13.58
N GLU A 851 -6.12 -49.86 -12.68
CA GLU A 851 -5.39 -50.75 -11.74
C GLU A 851 -6.29 -51.29 -10.62
N CYS A 852 -7.40 -50.62 -10.36
CA CYS A 852 -8.38 -51.01 -9.36
C CYS A 852 -9.48 -51.92 -9.93
N GLU A 853 -9.47 -52.23 -11.24
CA GLU A 853 -10.47 -53.09 -11.88
C GLU A 853 -10.50 -54.47 -11.19
N GLY A 854 -11.65 -54.83 -10.62
CA GLY A 854 -11.84 -56.09 -9.88
C GLY A 854 -11.73 -55.97 -8.35
N SER A 855 -11.31 -54.83 -7.81
CA SER A 855 -11.28 -54.56 -6.36
C SER A 855 -12.32 -53.50 -5.98
N TYR A 856 -13.15 -53.78 -4.96
CA TYR A 856 -14.07 -52.77 -4.42
C TYR A 856 -13.30 -51.77 -3.54
N ILE A 857 -13.04 -50.58 -4.07
CA ILE A 857 -12.46 -49.44 -3.37
C ILE A 857 -13.53 -48.34 -3.25
N GLU A 858 -13.67 -47.76 -2.06
CA GLU A 858 -14.58 -46.63 -1.87
C GLU A 858 -14.17 -45.44 -2.75
N ASP A 859 -15.11 -44.91 -3.54
CA ASP A 859 -14.87 -43.81 -4.49
C ASP A 859 -14.23 -42.58 -3.83
N ARG A 860 -14.57 -42.29 -2.56
CA ARG A 860 -13.99 -41.18 -1.80
C ARG A 860 -12.50 -41.38 -1.51
N LEU A 861 -12.07 -42.59 -1.15
CA LEU A 861 -10.66 -42.90 -0.90
C LEU A 861 -9.85 -42.77 -2.19
N LEU A 862 -10.36 -43.33 -3.28
CA LEU A 862 -9.76 -43.25 -4.61
C LEU A 862 -9.56 -41.79 -5.04
N ARG A 863 -10.64 -40.99 -5.03
CA ARG A 863 -10.59 -39.58 -5.46
C ARG A 863 -9.70 -38.72 -4.57
N SER A 864 -9.67 -38.99 -3.26
CA SER A 864 -8.80 -38.27 -2.32
C SER A 864 -7.33 -38.51 -2.63
N MET A 865 -6.94 -39.75 -2.90
CA MET A 865 -5.56 -40.08 -3.29
C MET A 865 -5.21 -39.48 -4.64
N VAL A 866 -6.07 -39.66 -5.65
CA VAL A 866 -5.86 -39.10 -6.99
C VAL A 866 -5.69 -37.58 -6.93
N MET A 867 -6.48 -36.87 -6.13
CA MET A 867 -6.36 -35.42 -5.96
C MET A 867 -4.92 -34.98 -5.62
N ILE A 868 -4.30 -35.63 -4.63
CA ILE A 868 -2.95 -35.24 -4.20
C ILE A 868 -1.87 -35.74 -5.17
N VAL A 869 -2.07 -36.92 -5.77
CA VAL A 869 -1.13 -37.51 -6.74
C VAL A 869 -1.12 -36.70 -8.03
N SER A 870 -2.28 -36.22 -8.49
CA SER A 870 -2.37 -35.35 -9.66
C SER A 870 -1.66 -34.01 -9.44
N ALA A 871 -1.70 -33.46 -8.23
CA ALA A 871 -0.97 -32.23 -7.91
C ALA A 871 0.54 -32.43 -8.05
N PHE A 872 1.05 -33.55 -7.55
CA PHE A 872 2.44 -33.96 -7.76
C PHE A 872 2.74 -34.15 -9.25
N ARG A 873 1.91 -34.91 -9.98
CA ARG A 873 2.10 -35.23 -11.40
C ARG A 873 2.16 -33.99 -12.28
N VAL A 874 1.33 -32.97 -11.99
CA VAL A 874 1.41 -31.68 -12.68
C VAL A 874 2.81 -31.08 -12.52
N MET A 875 3.34 -31.01 -11.29
CA MET A 875 4.65 -30.42 -11.02
C MET A 875 5.82 -31.26 -11.58
N ALA A 876 5.71 -32.59 -11.56
CA ALA A 876 6.78 -33.50 -11.92
C ALA A 876 6.87 -33.81 -13.43
N GLU A 877 5.74 -33.99 -14.14
CA GLU A 877 5.73 -34.48 -15.53
C GLU A 877 5.35 -33.45 -16.59
N SER A 878 4.62 -32.39 -16.22
CA SER A 878 4.16 -31.38 -17.19
C SER A 878 5.33 -30.52 -17.70
N GLU A 879 5.04 -29.33 -18.23
CA GLU A 879 6.08 -28.42 -18.75
C GLU A 879 7.13 -28.01 -17.69
N PHE A 880 6.85 -28.18 -16.39
CA PHE A 880 7.74 -27.78 -15.30
C PHE A 880 8.92 -28.73 -15.05
N LYS A 881 8.70 -30.05 -15.20
CA LYS A 881 9.70 -31.11 -14.96
C LYS A 881 10.49 -30.96 -13.66
N ILE A 882 9.81 -30.68 -12.56
CA ILE A 882 10.45 -30.50 -11.25
C ILE A 882 10.85 -31.85 -10.68
N ASP A 883 12.12 -32.00 -10.34
CA ASP A 883 12.67 -33.21 -9.74
C ASP A 883 12.41 -33.24 -8.22
N PHE A 884 11.66 -34.25 -7.77
CA PHE A 884 11.39 -34.53 -6.36
C PHE A 884 12.13 -35.79 -5.87
N GLY A 885 13.05 -36.35 -6.66
CA GLY A 885 13.81 -37.57 -6.33
C GLY A 885 13.03 -38.88 -6.50
N PHE A 886 11.76 -38.81 -6.90
CA PHE A 886 10.92 -39.95 -7.31
C PHE A 886 9.94 -39.49 -8.39
N ASP A 887 9.39 -40.44 -9.15
CA ASP A 887 8.49 -40.15 -10.26
C ASP A 887 7.01 -40.49 -9.95
N TYR A 888 6.15 -40.17 -10.91
CA TYR A 888 4.73 -40.45 -10.83
C TYR A 888 4.42 -41.94 -10.69
N GLN A 889 5.16 -42.83 -11.36
CA GLN A 889 4.90 -44.28 -11.32
C GLN A 889 5.19 -44.84 -9.93
N GLU A 890 6.26 -44.38 -9.30
CA GLU A 890 6.58 -44.75 -7.93
C GLU A 890 5.52 -44.24 -6.95
N LEU A 891 5.08 -42.98 -7.08
CA LEU A 891 4.01 -42.43 -6.24
C LEU A 891 2.66 -43.13 -6.47
N LYS A 892 2.32 -43.47 -7.73
CA LYS A 892 1.11 -44.23 -8.10
C LYS A 892 1.08 -45.56 -7.36
N ARG A 893 2.17 -46.33 -7.42
CA ARG A 893 2.30 -47.62 -6.72
C ARG A 893 2.09 -47.48 -5.22
N VAL A 894 2.68 -46.45 -4.60
CA VAL A 894 2.52 -46.17 -3.17
C VAL A 894 1.08 -45.76 -2.83
N GLY A 895 0.46 -44.92 -3.66
CA GLY A 895 -0.93 -44.49 -3.50
C GLY A 895 -1.92 -45.65 -3.60
N LEU A 896 -1.77 -46.54 -4.59
CA LEU A 896 -2.60 -47.74 -4.76
C LEU A 896 -2.49 -48.69 -3.56
N LYS A 897 -1.27 -48.90 -3.06
CA LYS A 897 -1.07 -49.69 -1.84
C LYS A 897 -1.77 -49.04 -0.64
N SER A 898 -1.59 -47.74 -0.44
CA SER A 898 -2.20 -46.99 0.67
C SER A 898 -3.73 -47.10 0.68
N ILE A 899 -4.40 -46.89 -0.46
CA ILE A 899 -5.88 -47.00 -0.52
C ILE A 899 -6.36 -48.45 -0.32
N THR A 900 -5.61 -49.44 -0.80
CA THR A 900 -5.96 -50.86 -0.64
C THR A 900 -5.82 -51.32 0.81
N ASP A 901 -4.73 -50.92 1.47
CA ASP A 901 -4.50 -51.18 2.89
C ASP A 901 -5.59 -50.50 3.75
N GLN A 902 -5.89 -49.23 3.46
CA GLN A 902 -6.92 -48.46 4.16
C GLN A 902 -8.33 -49.06 3.96
N GLN A 903 -8.67 -49.49 2.75
CA GLN A 903 -9.94 -50.19 2.45
C GLN A 903 -10.06 -51.50 3.24
N SER A 904 -8.96 -52.25 3.36
CA SER A 904 -8.91 -53.50 4.12
C SER A 904 -9.10 -53.23 5.61
N GLN A 905 -8.45 -52.19 6.14
CA GLN A 905 -8.62 -51.73 7.52
C GLN A 905 -10.06 -51.30 7.80
N MET A 906 -10.74 -50.62 6.86
CA MET A 906 -12.15 -50.24 6.99
C MET A 906 -13.09 -51.44 7.16
N LYS A 907 -12.83 -52.54 6.45
CA LYS A 907 -13.61 -53.78 6.59
C LYS A 907 -13.42 -54.43 7.96
N SER A 908 -12.20 -54.38 8.50
CA SER A 908 -11.84 -55.00 9.79
C SER A 908 -12.19 -54.18 11.05
N SER A 909 -12.38 -52.86 10.92
CA SER A 909 -12.43 -51.92 12.06
C SER A 909 -13.83 -51.44 12.45
N SER A 910 -14.89 -52.07 11.95
CA SER A 910 -16.25 -51.61 12.19
C SER A 910 -16.65 -51.72 13.67
N GLU A 911 -17.35 -50.72 14.20
CA GLU A 911 -18.01 -50.75 15.51
C GLU A 911 -18.99 -51.93 15.64
N VAL A 912 -19.40 -52.47 14.50
CA VAL A 912 -20.14 -53.72 14.34
C VAL A 912 -19.29 -54.94 14.72
N SER A 913 -17.99 -54.95 14.41
CA SER A 913 -17.06 -55.99 14.85
C SER A 913 -16.90 -55.99 16.37
N ILE A 914 -16.82 -54.82 17.01
CA ILE A 914 -16.83 -54.69 18.48
C ILE A 914 -18.13 -55.26 19.06
N PHE A 915 -19.27 -54.97 18.42
CA PHE A 915 -20.55 -55.55 18.82
C PHE A 915 -20.52 -57.09 18.74
N TRP A 916 -20.07 -57.66 17.61
CA TRP A 916 -20.06 -59.12 17.46
C TRP A 916 -19.05 -59.82 18.38
N GLN A 917 -17.87 -59.26 18.58
CA GLN A 917 -16.89 -59.76 19.56
C GLN A 917 -17.43 -59.69 20.99
N ALA A 918 -18.17 -58.62 21.33
CA ALA A 918 -18.83 -58.52 22.62
C ALA A 918 -19.97 -59.55 22.77
N LEU A 919 -20.69 -59.87 21.68
CA LEU A 919 -21.70 -60.92 21.68
C LEU A 919 -21.08 -62.30 21.90
N GLU A 920 -19.94 -62.60 21.27
CA GLU A 920 -19.19 -63.83 21.51
C GLU A 920 -18.66 -63.92 22.95
N ALA A 921 -18.14 -62.82 23.51
CA ALA A 921 -17.74 -62.75 24.91
C ALA A 921 -18.92 -62.97 25.86
N LEU A 922 -20.09 -62.38 25.56
CA LEU A 922 -21.31 -62.57 26.34
C LEU A 922 -21.86 -63.99 26.20
N ALA A 923 -21.75 -64.60 25.02
CA ALA A 923 -22.17 -65.97 24.78
C ALA A 923 -21.27 -66.96 25.55
N SER A 924 -19.94 -66.81 25.45
CA SER A 924 -18.96 -67.67 26.14
C SER A 924 -19.05 -67.59 27.66
N THR A 925 -19.48 -66.44 28.21
CA THR A 925 -19.75 -66.24 29.64
C THR A 925 -21.17 -66.65 30.06
N SER A 926 -21.98 -67.20 29.15
CA SER A 926 -23.40 -67.57 29.37
C SER A 926 -24.32 -66.40 29.76
N GLU A 927 -23.90 -65.16 29.51
CA GLU A 927 -24.74 -63.97 29.64
C GLU A 927 -25.66 -63.77 28.43
N LEU A 928 -25.26 -64.26 27.25
CA LEU A 928 -26.09 -64.41 26.06
C LEU A 928 -26.47 -65.90 25.94
N ILE A 929 -27.78 -66.20 25.94
CA ILE A 929 -28.28 -67.57 26.04
C ILE A 929 -28.79 -68.02 24.66
N ASP A 930 -28.25 -69.14 24.17
CA ASP A 930 -28.69 -69.79 22.94
C ASP A 930 -30.16 -70.25 23.02
N HIS A 931 -30.85 -70.16 21.89
CA HIS A 931 -32.30 -70.25 21.74
C HIS A 931 -33.15 -69.25 22.53
N TRP A 932 -32.58 -68.37 23.36
CA TRP A 932 -33.30 -67.32 24.08
C TRP A 932 -33.04 -65.94 23.47
N ASP A 933 -31.78 -65.48 23.49
CA ASP A 933 -31.37 -64.15 23.03
C ASP A 933 -31.05 -64.16 21.53
N TYR A 934 -30.45 -65.26 21.07
CA TYR A 934 -30.15 -65.55 19.68
C TYR A 934 -30.37 -67.05 19.42
N ARG A 935 -30.35 -67.46 18.15
CA ARG A 935 -30.29 -68.87 17.72
C ARG A 935 -29.69 -68.95 16.32
N ILE A 936 -29.07 -70.08 16.00
CA ILE A 936 -28.55 -70.37 14.66
C ILE A 936 -29.30 -71.57 14.11
N ASP A 937 -30.00 -71.38 12.99
CA ASP A 937 -30.80 -72.45 12.36
C ASP A 937 -30.33 -72.66 10.92
N LEU A 938 -30.18 -73.93 10.50
CA LEU A 938 -29.94 -74.26 9.10
C LEU A 938 -31.25 -74.12 8.31
N GLU A 939 -31.34 -73.11 7.46
CA GLU A 939 -32.59 -72.77 6.75
C GLU A 939 -32.45 -72.95 5.23
N LYS A 940 -33.53 -73.45 4.58
CA LYS A 940 -33.65 -73.51 3.12
C LYS A 940 -34.46 -72.33 2.55
N SER A 941 -35.24 -71.66 3.39
CA SER A 941 -36.03 -70.48 3.02
C SER A 941 -36.33 -69.63 4.25
N LEU A 942 -36.42 -68.31 4.09
CA LEU A 942 -36.69 -67.36 5.16
C LEU A 942 -38.01 -66.63 4.94
N SER A 943 -38.84 -66.55 5.98
CA SER A 943 -40.02 -65.68 6.02
C SER A 943 -39.65 -64.36 6.67
N LEU A 944 -39.42 -63.35 5.83
CA LEU A 944 -39.02 -62.01 6.24
C LEU A 944 -40.19 -61.04 6.08
N ARG A 945 -40.07 -59.87 6.71
CA ARG A 945 -41.03 -58.77 6.58
C ARG A 945 -41.17 -58.27 5.14
N SER A 946 -40.13 -58.43 4.33
CA SER A 946 -40.10 -58.12 2.89
C SER A 946 -40.72 -59.21 2.00
N GLY A 947 -41.09 -60.36 2.55
CA GLY A 947 -41.62 -61.52 1.82
C GLY A 947 -40.84 -62.81 2.10
N LYS A 948 -41.24 -63.89 1.42
CA LYS A 948 -40.56 -65.19 1.52
C LYS A 948 -39.35 -65.22 0.58
N THR A 949 -38.17 -65.45 1.12
CA THR A 949 -36.90 -65.57 0.38
C THR A 949 -36.46 -67.02 0.34
N ILE A 950 -36.27 -67.59 -0.84
CA ILE A 950 -35.71 -68.94 -1.02
C ILE A 950 -34.20 -68.82 -1.14
N LEU A 951 -33.45 -69.59 -0.35
CA LEU A 951 -31.99 -69.58 -0.38
C LEU A 951 -31.50 -70.58 -1.44
N VAL A 952 -30.52 -70.18 -2.25
CA VAL A 952 -29.97 -71.02 -3.34
C VAL A 952 -29.35 -72.31 -2.78
N VAL A 953 -28.74 -72.22 -1.60
CA VAL A 953 -28.21 -73.34 -0.81
C VAL A 953 -28.71 -73.19 0.64
N PRO A 954 -28.87 -74.30 1.39
CA PRO A 954 -29.11 -74.21 2.83
C PRO A 954 -27.99 -73.44 3.51
N LYS A 955 -28.31 -72.47 4.38
CA LYS A 955 -27.33 -71.64 5.09
C LYS A 955 -27.61 -71.61 6.58
N ASN A 956 -26.57 -71.46 7.39
CA ASN A 956 -26.75 -71.19 8.82
C ASN A 956 -27.23 -69.75 9.00
N ILE A 957 -28.43 -69.57 9.57
CA ILE A 957 -29.04 -68.27 9.77
C ILE A 957 -29.01 -67.92 11.24
N LEU A 958 -28.24 -66.88 11.57
CA LEU A 958 -28.23 -66.29 12.91
C LEU A 958 -29.45 -65.38 13.07
N LYS A 959 -30.32 -65.70 14.03
CA LYS A 959 -31.53 -64.94 14.38
C LYS A 959 -31.33 -64.27 15.74
N VAL A 960 -31.35 -62.95 15.79
CA VAL A 960 -31.00 -62.15 16.98
C VAL A 960 -32.18 -61.31 17.46
N ARG A 961 -32.51 -61.39 18.75
CA ARG A 961 -33.48 -60.48 19.39
C ARG A 961 -32.80 -59.14 19.72
N PHE A 962 -32.64 -58.32 18.70
CA PHE A 962 -31.83 -57.10 18.76
C PHE A 962 -32.05 -56.25 20.01
N ASN A 963 -33.30 -55.94 20.38
CA ASN A 963 -33.62 -55.12 21.57
C ASN A 963 -33.13 -55.71 22.90
N MET A 964 -33.11 -57.04 23.04
CA MET A 964 -32.58 -57.68 24.24
C MET A 964 -31.05 -57.70 24.23
N VAL A 965 -30.48 -58.09 23.09
CA VAL A 965 -29.04 -58.23 22.91
C VAL A 965 -28.32 -56.90 23.01
N VAL A 966 -28.88 -55.82 22.44
CA VAL A 966 -28.29 -54.47 22.53
C VAL A 966 -28.27 -53.92 23.97
N SER A 967 -29.25 -54.30 24.79
CA SER A 967 -29.28 -53.93 26.22
C SER A 967 -28.13 -54.61 26.99
N LYS A 968 -27.92 -55.92 26.74
CA LYS A 968 -26.80 -56.68 27.32
C LYS A 968 -25.44 -56.16 26.83
N PHE A 969 -25.30 -55.90 25.54
CA PHE A 969 -24.12 -55.29 24.95
C PHE A 969 -23.79 -53.94 25.60
N ARG A 970 -24.77 -53.05 25.78
CA ARG A 970 -24.55 -51.74 26.41
C ARG A 970 -24.09 -51.86 27.86
N LYS A 971 -24.64 -52.82 28.60
CA LYS A 971 -24.20 -53.11 29.97
C LYS A 971 -22.75 -53.59 29.95
N TYR A 972 -22.43 -54.58 29.11
CA TYR A 972 -21.08 -55.12 28.92
C TYR A 972 -20.09 -54.02 28.56
N ALA A 973 -20.41 -53.19 27.57
CA ALA A 973 -19.56 -52.09 27.14
C ALA A 973 -19.27 -51.11 28.28
N LYS A 974 -20.27 -50.75 29.09
CA LYS A 974 -20.08 -49.88 30.25
C LYS A 974 -19.15 -50.49 31.30
N THR A 975 -19.26 -51.80 31.57
CA THR A 975 -18.37 -52.50 32.51
C THR A 975 -16.96 -52.72 31.97
N SER A 976 -16.82 -52.90 30.66
CA SER A 976 -15.54 -53.18 30.00
C SER A 976 -14.83 -51.91 29.51
N GLY A 977 -15.35 -50.72 29.83
CA GLY A 977 -14.77 -49.43 29.40
C GLY A 977 -14.89 -49.15 27.90
N LEU A 978 -15.75 -49.89 27.19
CA LEU A 978 -16.01 -49.71 25.76
C LEU A 978 -17.13 -48.67 25.55
N THR A 979 -17.00 -47.85 24.51
CA THR A 979 -18.05 -46.90 24.11
C THR A 979 -19.09 -47.61 23.26
N ALA A 980 -20.28 -47.89 23.82
CA ALA A 980 -21.37 -48.47 23.05
C ALA A 980 -22.07 -47.43 22.17
N LEU A 981 -22.26 -47.78 20.90
CA LEU A 981 -23.07 -46.99 19.97
C LEU A 981 -24.52 -46.80 20.47
N PRO A 982 -25.18 -45.68 20.09
CA PRO A 982 -26.63 -45.56 20.19
C PRO A 982 -27.32 -46.72 19.46
N ALA A 983 -28.41 -47.25 20.03
CA ALA A 983 -29.06 -48.47 19.53
C ALA A 983 -29.57 -48.31 18.09
N GLY A 984 -30.14 -47.14 17.75
CA GLY A 984 -30.58 -46.86 16.37
C GLY A 984 -29.42 -46.77 15.37
N THR A 985 -28.26 -46.26 15.80
CA THR A 985 -27.04 -46.20 14.96
C THR A 985 -26.48 -47.60 14.71
N LEU A 986 -26.38 -48.42 15.76
CA LEU A 986 -25.93 -49.80 15.65
C LEU A 986 -26.90 -50.65 14.80
N GLU A 987 -28.20 -50.46 14.98
CA GLU A 987 -29.24 -51.11 14.18
C GLU A 987 -29.09 -50.76 12.69
N TYR A 988 -28.84 -49.48 12.38
CA TYR A 988 -28.58 -49.04 11.02
C TYR A 988 -27.34 -49.72 10.43
N TYR A 989 -26.23 -49.80 11.16
CA TYR A 989 -25.02 -50.46 10.66
C TYR A 989 -25.22 -51.96 10.45
N LEU A 990 -25.90 -52.63 11.38
CA LEU A 990 -26.23 -54.06 11.24
C LEU A 990 -27.14 -54.30 10.02
N LYS A 991 -28.13 -53.45 9.78
CA LYS A 991 -29.04 -53.55 8.63
C LYS A 991 -28.36 -53.30 7.28
N ASN A 992 -27.26 -52.55 7.25
CA ASN A 992 -26.48 -52.28 6.04
C ASN A 992 -25.24 -53.17 5.90
N SER A 993 -25.08 -54.16 6.79
CA SER A 993 -23.98 -55.11 6.71
C SER A 993 -24.19 -56.14 5.59
N PRO A 994 -23.11 -56.65 4.96
CA PRO A 994 -23.23 -57.56 3.82
C PRO A 994 -23.82 -58.94 4.20
N TYR A 995 -23.82 -59.30 5.47
CA TYR A 995 -24.39 -60.54 6.01
C TYR A 995 -25.81 -60.36 6.57
N TYR A 996 -26.45 -59.18 6.47
CA TYR A 996 -27.84 -58.99 6.89
C TYR A 996 -28.83 -59.45 5.83
N LEU A 997 -29.79 -60.29 6.23
CA LEU A 997 -30.77 -60.89 5.33
C LEU A 997 -32.17 -60.27 5.46
N GLY A 998 -32.50 -59.68 6.61
CA GLY A 998 -33.80 -59.03 6.85
C GLY A 998 -34.33 -59.24 8.28
N GLU A 999 -35.55 -58.76 8.54
CA GLU A 999 -36.27 -58.99 9.80
C GLU A 999 -37.31 -60.09 9.61
N SER A 1000 -37.33 -61.08 10.50
CA SER A 1000 -38.45 -62.02 10.62
C SER A 1000 -39.45 -61.50 11.64
N THR A 1001 -40.75 -61.59 11.33
CA THR A 1001 -41.85 -61.11 12.19
C THR A 1001 -42.41 -62.19 13.13
N SER A 1002 -41.98 -63.44 12.99
CA SER A 1002 -42.52 -64.57 13.75
C SER A 1002 -41.45 -65.65 13.91
N THR A 1003 -40.54 -65.45 14.87
CA THR A 1003 -39.55 -66.46 15.25
C THR A 1003 -39.75 -66.86 16.71
N ARG A 1004 -39.77 -68.17 16.97
CA ARG A 1004 -39.94 -68.75 18.31
C ARG A 1004 -38.59 -68.82 19.03
N PHE A 1005 -38.51 -68.22 20.22
CA PHE A 1005 -37.40 -68.30 21.16
C PHE A 1005 -37.88 -68.94 22.48
N ARG A 1006 -36.96 -69.54 23.24
CA ARG A 1006 -37.18 -69.98 24.63
C ARG A 1006 -37.34 -68.76 25.54
N ASN A 1007 -38.17 -68.87 26.55
CA ASN A 1007 -38.41 -67.84 27.56
C ASN A 1007 -38.53 -68.51 28.93
N VAL A 1008 -37.68 -68.14 29.89
CA VAL A 1008 -37.81 -68.66 31.25
C VAL A 1008 -38.67 -67.70 32.07
N VAL A 1009 -39.80 -68.19 32.54
CA VAL A 1009 -40.67 -67.48 33.48
C VAL A 1009 -40.41 -68.06 34.86
N ARG A 1010 -39.90 -67.23 35.79
CA ARG A 1010 -39.87 -67.59 37.21
C ARG A 1010 -41.26 -67.38 37.79
N VAL A 1011 -41.95 -68.47 38.09
CA VAL A 1011 -43.14 -68.48 38.93
C VAL A 1011 -42.76 -69.24 40.18
N VAL A 1012 -42.82 -68.58 41.33
CA VAL A 1012 -42.67 -69.12 42.71
C VAL A 1012 -41.97 -70.49 42.77
N ASP A 1013 -40.65 -70.46 43.01
CA ASP A 1013 -39.74 -71.61 43.24
C ASP A 1013 -39.66 -72.71 42.15
N GLU A 1014 -40.31 -72.55 40.99
CA GLU A 1014 -40.13 -73.43 39.82
C GLU A 1014 -39.67 -72.65 38.56
N ILE A 1015 -38.70 -73.23 37.84
CA ILE A 1015 -38.24 -72.72 36.54
C ILE A 1015 -39.11 -73.37 35.45
N LYS A 1016 -40.06 -72.61 34.89
CA LYS A 1016 -40.84 -73.07 33.74
C LYS A 1016 -40.26 -72.50 32.44
N ILE A 1017 -39.90 -73.39 31.51
CA ILE A 1017 -39.44 -73.02 30.16
C ILE A 1017 -40.68 -72.90 29.28
N ASP A 1018 -41.02 -71.66 28.90
CA ASP A 1018 -42.06 -71.34 27.93
C ASP A 1018 -41.42 -70.91 26.60
N THR A 1019 -42.21 -70.68 25.55
CA THR A 1019 -41.73 -70.15 24.27
C THR A 1019 -42.40 -68.82 23.94
N VAL A 1020 -41.63 -67.87 23.43
CA VAL A 1020 -42.11 -66.56 22.98
C VAL A 1020 -41.84 -66.42 21.50
N VAL A 1021 -42.88 -66.05 20.74
CA VAL A 1021 -42.75 -65.67 19.34
C VAL A 1021 -42.53 -64.17 19.28
N THR A 1022 -41.45 -63.73 18.62
CA THR A 1022 -41.09 -62.32 18.52
C THR A 1022 -40.35 -62.02 17.22
N ASN A 1023 -40.12 -60.72 16.98
CA ASN A 1023 -39.36 -60.25 15.82
C ASN A 1023 -37.86 -60.44 16.08
N CYS A 1024 -37.11 -60.80 15.04
CA CYS A 1024 -35.66 -60.92 15.10
C CYS A 1024 -35.00 -60.44 13.81
N MET A 1025 -33.75 -60.00 13.93
CA MET A 1025 -32.89 -59.75 12.79
C MET A 1025 -32.24 -61.06 12.35
N CYS A 1026 -32.23 -61.32 11.04
CA CYS A 1026 -31.65 -62.52 10.44
C CYS A 1026 -30.35 -62.16 9.71
N PHE A 1027 -29.30 -62.91 9.98
CA PHE A 1027 -27.98 -62.76 9.37
C PHE A 1027 -27.48 -64.09 8.79
N ASP A 1028 -26.71 -64.03 7.72
CA ASP A 1028 -25.95 -65.15 7.18
C ASP A 1028 -24.77 -65.44 8.11
N TYR A 1029 -24.88 -66.50 8.92
CA TYR A 1029 -23.90 -66.80 9.96
C TYR A 1029 -22.56 -67.26 9.39
N ASP A 1030 -22.59 -68.05 8.32
CA ASP A 1030 -21.36 -68.57 7.70
C ASP A 1030 -20.53 -67.41 7.13
N MET A 1031 -21.18 -66.47 6.45
CA MET A 1031 -20.56 -65.25 5.94
C MET A 1031 -20.09 -64.32 7.07
N LEU A 1032 -20.86 -64.21 8.15
CA LEU A 1032 -20.48 -63.43 9.34
C LEU A 1032 -19.23 -63.99 10.01
N ALA A 1033 -19.17 -65.31 10.20
CA ALA A 1033 -18.04 -66.01 10.82
C ALA A 1033 -16.77 -65.87 9.96
N GLU A 1034 -16.89 -65.98 8.64
CA GLU A 1034 -15.76 -65.79 7.71
C GLU A 1034 -15.25 -64.34 7.71
N MET A 1035 -16.15 -63.35 7.71
CA MET A 1035 -15.77 -61.93 7.59
C MET A 1035 -15.26 -61.30 8.89
N ILE A 1036 -15.81 -61.70 10.05
CA ILE A 1036 -15.54 -61.03 11.34
C ILE A 1036 -14.81 -61.97 12.33
N GLY A 1037 -14.76 -63.27 12.06
CA GLY A 1037 -14.10 -64.25 12.93
C GLY A 1037 -14.87 -64.56 14.21
N VAL A 1038 -16.19 -64.39 14.19
CA VAL A 1038 -17.07 -64.53 15.36
C VAL A 1038 -17.54 -65.96 15.52
N ASN A 1039 -17.40 -66.52 16.72
CA ASN A 1039 -17.92 -67.85 17.03
C ASN A 1039 -19.01 -67.83 18.11
N LEU A 1040 -20.26 -68.00 17.67
CA LEU A 1040 -21.44 -68.12 18.55
C LEU A 1040 -21.92 -69.56 18.74
N ILE A 1041 -21.26 -70.53 18.12
CA ILE A 1041 -21.50 -71.96 18.33
C ILE A 1041 -20.62 -72.39 19.50
N ILE A 1042 -21.22 -72.44 20.69
CA ILE A 1042 -20.53 -72.85 21.91
C ILE A 1042 -20.85 -74.33 22.14
N ASP A 1043 -19.82 -75.16 22.21
CA ASP A 1043 -19.98 -76.56 22.61
C ASP A 1043 -20.60 -76.61 24.00
N SER A 1044 -21.87 -76.99 24.07
CA SER A 1044 -22.62 -77.11 25.31
C SER A 1044 -22.23 -78.39 26.05
N VAL A 1045 -21.01 -78.42 26.58
CA VAL A 1045 -20.63 -79.37 27.63
C VAL A 1045 -19.86 -78.63 28.71
N ALA A 1046 -20.40 -78.69 29.93
CA ALA A 1046 -19.88 -78.18 31.21
C ALA A 1046 -20.27 -76.74 31.61
N LYS A 1047 -21.35 -76.66 32.42
CA LYS A 1047 -21.53 -75.85 33.65
C LYS A 1047 -23.00 -75.40 33.86
N TYR A 1048 -23.90 -76.38 34.00
CA TYR A 1048 -25.11 -76.23 34.82
C TYR A 1048 -25.23 -77.47 35.71
N SER A 1049 -24.43 -77.53 36.77
CA SER A 1049 -24.63 -78.48 37.87
C SER A 1049 -25.80 -77.98 38.72
N GLY A 1050 -27.02 -78.42 38.43
CA GLY A 1050 -28.18 -78.09 39.26
C GLY A 1050 -29.58 -78.35 38.73
N ILE A 1051 -29.78 -79.04 37.60
CA ILE A 1051 -31.13 -79.38 37.10
C ILE A 1051 -31.19 -80.88 36.79
N PRO A 1052 -32.22 -81.64 37.22
CA PRO A 1052 -32.32 -83.06 36.95
C PRO A 1052 -32.52 -83.33 35.45
N GLU A 1053 -31.96 -84.43 34.97
CA GLU A 1053 -32.10 -84.94 33.60
C GLU A 1053 -33.58 -85.05 33.18
N ILE A 1054 -33.87 -84.69 31.93
CA ILE A 1054 -35.15 -84.98 31.25
C ILE A 1054 -34.90 -86.12 30.24
N PRO A 1055 -35.81 -87.11 30.11
CA PRO A 1055 -35.54 -88.40 29.45
C PRO A 1055 -35.40 -88.34 27.91
N GLN A 1056 -34.71 -89.34 27.37
CA GLN A 1056 -34.27 -89.53 25.97
C GLN A 1056 -35.37 -89.74 24.90
N ASP A 1057 -36.65 -89.53 25.15
CA ASP A 1057 -37.70 -89.80 24.16
C ASP A 1057 -38.52 -88.56 23.79
N THR A 1058 -38.04 -87.75 22.84
CA THR A 1058 -38.93 -86.87 22.03
C THR A 1058 -38.31 -86.61 20.65
N PRO A 1059 -39.06 -86.67 19.54
CA PRO A 1059 -38.49 -86.68 18.19
C PRO A 1059 -37.90 -85.32 17.77
N PRO A 1060 -36.98 -85.30 16.78
CA PRO A 1060 -36.24 -84.11 16.38
C PRO A 1060 -37.17 -83.09 15.68
N PHE A 1061 -37.04 -81.82 16.06
CA PHE A 1061 -37.63 -80.66 15.38
C PHE A 1061 -36.54 -79.73 14.85
#